data_AF-A0A0N4U363-F1
#
_entry.id   AF-A0A0N4U363-F1
#
_cell.length_a   1.000
_cell.length_b   1.000
_cell.length_c   1.000
_cell.angle_alpha   90.00
_cell.angle_beta   90.00
_cell.angle_gamma   90.00
#
_symmetry.space_group_name_H-M   'P 1'
#
loop_
_entity.id
_entity.type
_entity.pdbx_description
1 polymer ?
#
loop_
_entity_poly.entity_id
_entity_poly.type
_entity_poly.pdbx_seq_one_letter_code
_entity_poly.pdbx_strand_id
1 'polypeptide(L)'
;LQSEQLETERKNERYSYFADGRRRVDYVLAYHLIDNDFRDDLDDQRDSCEFSEDDDDIPHTYAFLGNLTRKAKRRRIYEENLIRKGLELEHIKGKYCNNIGFVLVHIPFDLLCRHAEKMGIELRVRTDLRPKRNVEGSMFDKILNKCGLFHFDKRTNKLIEEPRNQYYPFNYDDMECFVGYNNPENFFSSADRIFVVYDILSHTKFGRDGRVGIELMLQKEIYNAAYPLHEFLDYDNLRSGLCKKEVVKGVDELSGNNTRQLLYWLWAKLRYCYKFQPLFLIKEYFGSKLAMYFVLVGYYTKFLIPCSIIGLFCFMYGIFTFNTDIPSNEICSANGELQEILMCPICDRWCDYTKLNSSCFYSKLSYISDNISTVIFAIVMSIGATLFVEGWKRYNSDIAWRLGLLDTGSHEEGLRLAYLLQSLRVSNVRDPLTRRREPVPIPLSKRLPRAFASFITVIFFLCLILAAVIGTIIYRIVLLQVLYRVHSIRPFAMLFTSLTTATLNLVVILIMSYFYSYLALKLTDWEYPRTQSEFEKSYTVKVFLFQLINWYSSIFYVAFFKGTFSGLPGRRIFGLRPENCDPSGCMVELVISLATIMLGKTLYNSAMEFFNPVFLTIFRGFTLKIPESRSTRIEKFRREKKKEMDSICISVPRWEWDYALTPIYEQFLFDEYLDIAIQFGFVTLFVSAFPLAPFFALINNVLESRLDAYKFVVAMRRPIPERAKDIGIWLSIIDAIGKAAVITNAFVIAFTSDFIPRLVHIYRYSNLVGYISSKLSIFEPSSLHPAEWSQWHNVTKCWFIDYRKPPCSLSPRIGCDDAYGVTDLWWTVLAFRLGFVVVFAHVVFIIKAFISYIIPDVPSRIFIQLQRQRSSSFDFMSTGTY
;
A
#
# COMPACT_ATOMS: atom_id res chain seq x y z
N LEU A 1 -5.74 10.87 44.72
CA LEU A 1 -5.06 11.21 43.44
C LEU A 1 -3.82 10.36 43.17
N GLN A 2 -2.65 10.59 43.77
CA GLN A 2 -1.45 9.75 43.51
C GLN A 2 -1.62 8.29 44.00
N SER A 3 -2.25 8.10 45.17
CA SER A 3 -2.59 6.78 45.71
C SER A 3 -3.63 6.03 44.86
N GLU A 4 -4.68 6.72 44.41
CA GLU A 4 -5.68 6.16 43.50
C GLU A 4 -5.10 5.83 42.12
N GLN A 5 -4.18 6.64 41.60
CA GLN A 5 -3.46 6.36 40.34
C GLN A 5 -2.60 5.11 40.47
N LEU A 6 -1.80 4.99 41.53
CA LEU A 6 -1.00 3.79 41.83
C LEU A 6 -1.85 2.53 42.02
N GLU A 7 -3.02 2.65 42.65
CA GLU A 7 -3.94 1.52 42.84
C GLU A 7 -4.64 1.10 41.53
N THR A 8 -4.92 2.07 40.66
CA THR A 8 -5.49 1.83 39.33
C THR A 8 -4.45 1.21 38.39
N GLU A 9 -3.21 1.68 38.42
CA GLU A 9 -2.07 1.09 37.70
C GLU A 9 -1.85 -0.37 38.14
N ARG A 10 -1.82 -0.67 39.44
CA ARG A 10 -1.72 -2.05 39.94
C ARG A 10 -2.90 -2.94 39.54
N LYS A 11 -4.12 -2.42 39.52
CA LYS A 11 -5.30 -3.18 39.05
C LYS A 11 -5.23 -3.45 37.55
N ASN A 12 -4.70 -2.52 36.76
CA ASN A 12 -4.57 -2.66 35.31
C ASN A 12 -3.41 -3.57 34.90
N GLU A 13 -2.29 -3.53 35.63
CA GLU A 13 -1.21 -4.51 35.50
C GLU A 13 -1.73 -5.92 35.76
N ARG A 14 -2.53 -6.14 36.82
CA ARG A 14 -3.15 -7.46 37.08
C ARG A 14 -3.91 -8.03 35.89
N TYR A 15 -4.58 -7.22 35.07
CA TYR A 15 -5.33 -7.72 33.89
C TYR A 15 -4.45 -8.11 32.70
N SER A 16 -3.12 -7.94 32.79
CA SER A 16 -2.16 -8.48 31.81
C SER A 16 -1.54 -9.80 32.28
N TYR A 17 -1.82 -10.21 33.52
CA TYR A 17 -1.41 -11.46 34.11
C TYR A 17 -2.64 -12.33 34.42
N PHE A 18 -2.39 -13.58 34.75
CA PHE A 18 -3.40 -14.50 35.30
C PHE A 18 -3.89 -13.99 36.66
N ALA A 19 -4.94 -14.60 37.21
CA ALA A 19 -5.49 -14.20 38.51
C ALA A 19 -4.46 -14.21 39.66
N ASP A 20 -3.36 -14.96 39.52
CA ASP A 20 -2.25 -15.02 40.47
C ASP A 20 -1.28 -13.84 40.41
N GLY A 21 -1.35 -13.00 39.38
CA GLY A 21 -0.48 -11.85 39.17
C GLY A 21 0.98 -12.18 38.84
N ARG A 22 1.30 -13.44 38.52
CA ARG A 22 2.68 -13.87 38.17
C ARG A 22 2.81 -14.27 36.72
N ARG A 23 1.81 -14.98 36.17
CA ARG A 23 1.88 -15.53 34.81
C ARG A 23 1.32 -14.56 33.81
N ARG A 24 2.14 -14.13 32.85
CA ARG A 24 1.74 -13.17 31.80
C ARG A 24 0.80 -13.81 30.79
N VAL A 25 -0.26 -13.11 30.41
CA VAL A 25 -1.14 -13.54 29.31
C VAL A 25 -0.45 -13.27 27.98
N ASP A 26 -0.13 -14.32 27.23
CA ASP A 26 0.51 -14.21 25.91
C ASP A 26 -0.52 -14.24 24.78
N TYR A 27 -1.58 -15.04 24.92
CA TYR A 27 -2.61 -15.22 23.89
C TYR A 27 -4.01 -15.40 24.50
N VAL A 28 -5.05 -15.04 23.73
CA VAL A 28 -6.45 -15.14 24.17
C VAL A 28 -7.28 -15.85 23.11
N LEU A 29 -8.07 -16.84 23.55
CA LEU A 29 -9.09 -17.50 22.74
C LEU A 29 -10.47 -17.11 23.28
N ALA A 30 -11.37 -16.66 22.41
CA ALA A 30 -12.74 -16.28 22.76
C ALA A 30 -13.76 -17.23 22.12
N TYR A 31 -14.76 -17.67 22.88
CA TYR A 31 -15.83 -18.54 22.39
C TYR A 31 -17.19 -18.16 22.99
N HIS A 32 -18.29 -18.56 22.34
CA HIS A 32 -19.62 -18.37 22.91
C HIS A 32 -19.95 -19.38 24.01
N LEU A 33 -20.44 -18.87 25.13
CA LEU A 33 -21.05 -19.67 26.18
C LEU A 33 -22.46 -20.06 25.72
N ILE A 34 -22.71 -21.36 25.62
CA ILE A 34 -24.04 -21.92 25.42
C ILE A 34 -24.57 -22.23 26.83
N ASP A 35 -25.82 -21.86 27.14
CA ASP A 35 -26.40 -21.91 28.50
C ASP A 35 -26.33 -23.28 29.23
N ASN A 36 -25.96 -24.35 28.54
CA ASN A 36 -25.78 -25.70 29.10
C ASN A 36 -24.35 -26.00 29.61
N ASP A 37 -23.35 -25.14 29.39
CA ASP A 37 -21.94 -25.43 29.76
C ASP A 37 -21.65 -25.33 31.29
N PHE A 38 -22.63 -24.92 32.10
CA PHE A 38 -22.46 -24.65 33.56
C PHE A 38 -23.50 -25.33 34.48
N ARG A 39 -24.35 -26.25 33.98
CA ARG A 39 -25.16 -27.07 34.89
C ARG A 39 -24.30 -28.18 35.47
N ASP A 40 -23.60 -27.86 36.55
CA ASP A 40 -23.18 -28.87 37.53
C ASP A 40 -24.45 -29.42 38.20
N ASP A 41 -24.55 -30.75 38.15
CA ASP A 41 -25.33 -31.65 38.98
C ASP A 41 -26.87 -31.61 38.96
N LEU A 42 -27.42 -32.84 38.80
CA LEU A 42 -28.79 -33.30 39.06
C LEU A 42 -29.85 -32.96 38.00
N ASP A 43 -29.99 -33.84 37.01
CA ASP A 43 -31.25 -34.59 36.84
C ASP A 43 -31.10 -35.72 35.81
N ASP A 44 -31.42 -36.93 36.27
CA ASP A 44 -31.51 -38.17 35.52
C ASP A 44 -32.78 -38.14 34.66
N GLN A 45 -32.68 -37.81 33.38
CA GLN A 45 -33.71 -38.16 32.40
C GLN A 45 -33.08 -38.86 31.20
N ARG A 46 -33.32 -40.17 31.17
CA ARG A 46 -33.09 -41.06 30.02
C ARG A 46 -34.04 -40.64 28.92
N ASP A 47 -33.50 -40.15 27.81
CA ASP A 47 -34.19 -40.20 26.53
C ASP A 47 -33.23 -40.67 25.43
N SER A 48 -33.79 -41.51 24.57
CA SER A 48 -33.20 -42.38 23.56
C SER A 48 -32.29 -41.66 22.56
N CYS A 49 -31.05 -42.14 22.42
CA CYS A 49 -30.12 -41.74 21.37
C CYS A 49 -30.42 -42.48 20.05
N GLU A 50 -30.87 -41.75 19.04
CA GLU A 50 -30.69 -42.16 17.64
C GLU A 50 -29.19 -42.02 17.28
N PHE A 51 -28.55 -43.15 17.00
CA PHE A 51 -27.20 -43.20 16.45
C PHE A 51 -27.20 -42.66 15.02
N SER A 52 -26.45 -41.58 14.78
CA SER A 52 -26.08 -41.16 13.42
C SER A 52 -24.62 -41.54 13.17
N GLU A 53 -24.32 -42.03 11.96
CA GLU A 53 -23.05 -42.67 11.53
C GLU A 53 -21.77 -41.80 11.62
N ASP A 54 -21.84 -40.64 12.28
CA ASP A 54 -20.80 -39.62 12.40
C ASP A 54 -20.16 -39.58 13.82
N ASP A 55 -20.58 -40.48 14.72
CA ASP A 55 -20.19 -40.57 16.14
C ASP A 55 -18.93 -41.43 16.41
N ASP A 56 -18.40 -42.14 15.41
CA ASP A 56 -17.19 -42.98 15.53
C ASP A 56 -15.86 -42.17 15.65
N ASP A 57 -15.95 -40.85 15.53
CA ASP A 57 -14.82 -39.91 15.40
C ASP A 57 -14.16 -39.49 16.73
N ILE A 58 -14.73 -39.89 17.88
CA ILE A 58 -14.27 -39.48 19.22
C ILE A 58 -13.63 -40.69 19.93
N PRO A 59 -12.42 -40.58 20.50
CA PRO A 59 -11.84 -41.69 21.26
C PRO A 59 -12.75 -42.13 22.41
N HIS A 60 -12.98 -43.44 22.57
CA HIS A 60 -13.82 -44.02 23.64
C HIS A 60 -13.44 -43.55 25.06
N THR A 61 -12.21 -43.06 25.27
CA THR A 61 -11.73 -42.40 26.49
C THR A 61 -12.51 -41.13 26.87
N TYR A 62 -13.28 -40.54 25.94
CA TYR A 62 -14.06 -39.31 26.11
C TYR A 62 -15.58 -39.53 26.13
N ALA A 63 -16.02 -40.77 26.39
CA ALA A 63 -17.44 -41.13 26.48
C ALA A 63 -18.19 -40.40 27.61
N PHE A 64 -17.48 -39.93 28.66
CA PHE A 64 -18.05 -39.20 29.80
C PHE A 64 -18.57 -37.78 29.45
N LEU A 65 -18.18 -37.20 28.31
CA LEU A 65 -18.67 -35.88 27.84
C LEU A 65 -20.01 -36.00 27.07
N GLY A 66 -20.98 -36.73 27.62
CA GLY A 66 -22.27 -37.02 26.96
C GLY A 66 -23.19 -35.80 26.77
N ASN A 67 -23.19 -34.87 27.73
CA ASN A 67 -24.15 -33.74 27.76
C ASN A 67 -23.66 -32.45 27.06
N LEU A 68 -22.47 -32.45 26.46
CA LEU A 68 -21.88 -31.25 25.84
C LEU A 68 -22.13 -31.19 24.32
N THR A 69 -22.38 -29.99 23.80
CA THR A 69 -22.49 -29.77 22.35
C THR A 69 -21.23 -30.24 21.61
N ARG A 70 -21.37 -30.73 20.37
CA ARG A 70 -20.23 -31.21 19.52
C ARG A 70 -19.08 -30.19 19.44
N LYS A 71 -19.39 -28.88 19.48
CA LYS A 71 -18.41 -27.78 19.51
C LYS A 71 -17.65 -27.72 20.84
N ALA A 72 -18.35 -27.79 21.97
CA ALA A 72 -17.73 -27.77 23.29
C ALA A 72 -16.84 -29.00 23.54
N LYS A 73 -17.24 -30.18 23.04
CA LYS A 73 -16.44 -31.41 23.12
C LYS A 73 -15.10 -31.29 22.36
N ARG A 74 -15.15 -30.76 21.13
CA ARG A 74 -13.94 -30.49 20.32
C ARG A 74 -13.03 -29.43 20.95
N ARG A 75 -13.62 -28.41 21.56
CA ARG A 75 -12.90 -27.37 22.32
C ARG A 75 -12.12 -27.96 23.48
N ARG A 76 -12.76 -28.76 24.34
CA ARG A 76 -12.10 -29.41 25.49
C ARG A 76 -10.96 -30.35 25.05
N ILE A 77 -11.16 -31.15 24.00
CA ILE A 77 -10.08 -32.02 23.46
C ILE A 77 -8.86 -31.19 23.01
N TYR A 78 -9.11 -30.05 22.37
CA TYR A 78 -8.04 -29.16 21.94
C TYR A 78 -7.30 -28.54 23.13
N GLU A 79 -8.03 -28.07 24.14
CA GLU A 79 -7.49 -27.48 25.37
C GLU A 79 -6.68 -28.49 26.18
N GLU A 80 -7.15 -29.73 26.32
CA GLU A 80 -6.36 -30.81 26.92
C GLU A 80 -5.08 -31.09 26.16
N ASN A 81 -5.12 -31.06 24.82
CA ASN A 81 -3.92 -31.26 24.01
C ASN A 81 -2.94 -30.09 24.13
N LEU A 82 -3.42 -28.86 24.35
CA LEU A 82 -2.57 -27.71 24.67
C LEU A 82 -1.87 -27.90 26.03
N ILE A 83 -2.62 -28.34 27.04
CA ILE A 83 -2.08 -28.65 28.37
C ILE A 83 -1.05 -29.80 28.29
N ARG A 84 -1.32 -30.85 27.52
CA ARG A 84 -0.37 -31.95 27.27
C ARG A 84 0.91 -31.49 26.58
N LYS A 85 0.85 -30.43 25.76
CA LYS A 85 2.04 -29.81 25.17
C LYS A 85 2.78 -28.87 26.15
N GLY A 86 2.24 -28.63 27.34
CA GLY A 86 2.84 -27.83 28.40
C GLY A 86 2.40 -26.36 28.43
N LEU A 87 1.34 -25.98 27.70
CA LEU A 87 0.75 -24.64 27.83
C LEU A 87 -0.15 -24.56 29.05
N GLU A 88 -0.16 -23.40 29.70
CA GLU A 88 -1.02 -23.14 30.85
C GLU A 88 -2.23 -22.31 30.41
N LEU A 89 -3.42 -22.77 30.82
CA LEU A 89 -4.70 -22.18 30.41
C LEU A 89 -5.48 -21.70 31.65
N GLU A 90 -6.08 -20.51 31.55
CA GLU A 90 -7.02 -19.99 32.54
C GLU A 90 -8.37 -19.67 31.88
N HIS A 91 -9.46 -20.17 32.44
CA HIS A 91 -10.81 -19.95 31.93
C HIS A 91 -11.49 -18.80 32.68
N ILE A 92 -11.91 -17.77 31.95
CA ILE A 92 -12.57 -16.59 32.53
C ILE A 92 -13.88 -16.33 31.79
N LYS A 93 -14.95 -16.13 32.54
CA LYS A 93 -16.22 -15.64 31.98
C LYS A 93 -16.14 -14.13 31.80
N GLY A 94 -16.57 -13.63 30.64
CA GLY A 94 -16.60 -12.19 30.38
C GLY A 94 -17.46 -11.47 31.43
N LYS A 95 -16.86 -10.51 32.14
CA LYS A 95 -17.52 -9.71 33.16
C LYS A 95 -18.54 -8.76 32.53
N TYR A 96 -18.17 -8.19 31.39
CA TYR A 96 -19.07 -7.38 30.58
C TYR A 96 -19.60 -8.26 29.43
N CYS A 97 -18.80 -9.11 28.80
CA CYS A 97 -19.32 -10.00 27.76
C CYS A 97 -19.92 -11.32 28.31
N ASN A 98 -21.08 -11.29 28.99
CA ASN A 98 -21.67 -12.45 29.69
C ASN A 98 -21.84 -13.73 28.83
N ASN A 99 -22.03 -13.59 27.51
CA ASN A 99 -22.25 -14.69 26.58
C ASN A 99 -20.95 -15.20 25.94
N ILE A 100 -19.80 -14.72 26.39
CA ILE A 100 -18.48 -15.05 25.84
C ILE A 100 -17.58 -15.55 26.98
N GLY A 101 -16.99 -16.72 26.76
CA GLY A 101 -15.90 -17.25 27.56
C GLY A 101 -14.56 -16.90 26.93
N PHE A 102 -13.60 -16.53 27.77
CA PHE A 102 -12.21 -16.28 27.39
C PHE A 102 -11.32 -17.38 27.98
N VAL A 103 -10.41 -17.89 27.16
CA VAL A 103 -9.30 -18.76 27.59
C VAL A 103 -8.04 -17.95 27.45
N LEU A 104 -7.40 -17.66 28.57
CA LEU A 104 -6.09 -17.03 28.62
C LEU A 104 -5.02 -18.11 28.48
N VAL A 105 -4.01 -17.86 27.65
CA VAL A 105 -2.92 -18.80 27.37
C VAL A 105 -1.61 -18.16 27.84
N HIS A 106 -0.85 -18.93 28.61
CA HIS A 106 0.50 -18.58 29.06
C HIS A 106 1.50 -19.65 28.60
N ILE A 107 2.67 -19.23 28.14
CA ILE A 107 3.79 -20.14 27.87
C ILE A 107 4.83 -20.10 29.01
N PRO A 108 5.09 -21.25 29.66
CA PRO A 108 6.19 -21.38 30.62
C PRO A 108 7.55 -21.14 29.98
N PHE A 109 8.50 -20.62 30.76
CA PHE A 109 9.83 -20.24 30.26
C PHE A 109 10.61 -21.42 29.66
N ASP A 110 10.55 -22.60 30.27
CA ASP A 110 11.28 -23.78 29.77
C ASP A 110 10.73 -24.28 28.43
N LEU A 111 9.40 -24.26 28.27
CA LEU A 111 8.75 -24.63 27.02
C LEU A 111 9.10 -23.62 25.92
N LEU A 112 9.09 -22.33 26.27
CA LEU A 112 9.48 -21.24 25.38
C LEU A 112 10.91 -21.42 24.88
N CYS A 113 11.86 -21.75 25.76
CA CYS A 113 13.25 -21.98 25.38
C CYS A 113 13.41 -23.14 24.39
N ARG A 114 12.82 -24.30 24.67
CA ARG A 114 12.90 -25.49 23.79
C ARG A 114 12.30 -25.22 22.41
N HIS A 115 11.17 -24.53 22.37
CA HIS A 115 10.57 -24.16 21.09
C HIS A 115 11.37 -23.06 20.38
N ALA A 116 11.92 -22.09 21.10
CA ALA A 116 12.76 -21.04 20.52
C ALA A 116 14.03 -21.62 19.86
N GLU A 117 14.66 -22.62 20.48
CA GLU A 117 15.80 -23.34 19.91
C GLU A 117 15.38 -24.13 18.66
N LYS A 118 14.27 -24.88 18.74
CA LYS A 118 13.72 -25.62 17.59
C LYS A 118 13.37 -24.71 16.41
N MET A 119 12.86 -23.52 16.68
CA MET A 119 12.53 -22.48 15.69
C MET A 119 13.74 -21.62 15.32
N GLY A 120 14.94 -21.90 15.84
CA GLY A 120 16.15 -21.13 15.55
C GLY A 120 15.99 -19.62 15.78
N ILE A 121 15.36 -19.23 16.89
CA ILE A 121 15.16 -17.82 17.22
C ILE A 121 16.50 -17.14 17.45
N GLU A 122 16.83 -16.14 16.64
CA GLU A 122 18.06 -15.38 16.83
C GLU A 122 17.91 -14.35 17.97
N LEU A 123 18.79 -14.45 18.96
CA LEU A 123 18.87 -13.52 20.10
C LEU A 123 20.20 -12.76 20.10
N ARG A 124 20.21 -11.67 20.85
CA ARG A 124 21.39 -10.79 20.98
C ARG A 124 22.42 -11.42 21.90
N VAL A 125 23.65 -11.57 21.41
CA VAL A 125 24.81 -12.05 22.18
C VAL A 125 25.56 -10.88 22.81
N ARG A 126 26.13 -11.11 24.00
CA ARG A 126 27.07 -10.20 24.64
C ARG A 126 28.37 -10.19 23.84
N THR A 127 28.51 -9.23 22.93
CA THR A 127 29.79 -9.04 22.25
C THR A 127 30.76 -8.23 23.12
N ASP A 128 32.00 -8.70 23.21
CA ASP A 128 33.14 -7.90 23.68
C ASP A 128 33.17 -6.54 22.96
N LEU A 129 33.42 -5.50 23.74
CA LEU A 129 33.46 -4.08 23.37
C LEU A 129 34.49 -3.81 22.26
N ARG A 130 34.17 -4.14 21.00
CA ARG A 130 34.96 -3.65 19.86
C ARG A 130 34.79 -2.13 19.77
N PRO A 131 35.88 -1.37 19.49
CA PRO A 131 35.82 0.08 19.43
C PRO A 131 34.81 0.52 18.37
N LYS A 132 34.07 1.59 18.68
CA LYS A 132 33.18 2.29 17.76
C LYS A 132 33.97 2.68 16.50
N ARG A 133 33.89 1.89 15.43
CA ARG A 133 34.20 2.42 14.10
C ARG A 133 33.03 3.31 13.74
N ASN A 134 33.26 4.62 13.76
CA ASN A 134 32.29 5.61 13.32
C ASN A 134 31.89 5.22 11.90
N VAL A 135 30.64 4.79 11.75
CA VAL A 135 30.04 4.66 10.44
C VAL A 135 29.91 6.07 9.95
N GLU A 136 30.70 6.45 8.97
CA GLU A 136 30.40 7.65 8.22
C GLU A 136 29.03 7.41 7.59
N GLY A 137 27.99 8.01 8.19
CA GLY A 137 26.68 8.10 7.54
C GLY A 137 26.86 8.71 6.17
N SER A 138 25.92 8.42 5.26
CA SER A 138 25.93 9.06 3.94
C SER A 138 26.09 10.58 4.11
N MET A 139 26.72 11.26 3.14
CA MET A 139 26.88 12.71 3.21
C MET A 139 25.55 13.42 3.51
N PHE A 140 24.45 12.87 3.01
CA PHE A 140 23.08 13.31 3.27
C PHE A 140 22.64 13.11 4.73
N ASP A 141 22.91 11.96 5.35
CA ASP A 141 22.62 11.74 6.78
C ASP A 141 23.42 12.69 7.67
N LYS A 142 24.68 13.02 7.29
CA LYS A 142 25.48 14.03 8.00
C LYS A 142 24.83 15.42 7.93
N ILE A 143 24.27 15.79 6.77
CA ILE A 143 23.55 17.06 6.57
C ILE A 143 22.25 17.07 7.39
N LEU A 144 21.45 16.00 7.35
CA LEU A 144 20.24 15.88 8.15
C LEU A 144 20.52 15.94 9.66
N ASN A 145 21.57 15.24 10.12
CA ASN A 145 22.01 15.27 11.51
C ASN A 145 22.41 16.69 11.94
N LYS A 146 23.04 17.47 11.05
CA LYS A 146 23.42 18.86 11.31
C LYS A 146 22.22 19.80 11.37
N CYS A 147 21.17 19.53 10.59
CA CYS A 147 19.91 20.30 10.64
C CYS A 147 19.10 20.05 11.92
N GLY A 148 19.32 18.96 12.67
CA GLY A 148 18.71 18.68 13.98
C GLY A 148 17.17 18.49 14.00
N LEU A 149 16.47 18.85 12.92
CA LEU A 149 15.02 18.91 12.84
C LEU A 149 14.36 17.52 13.00
N PHE A 150 14.95 16.49 12.38
CA PHE A 150 14.34 15.17 12.21
C PHE A 150 14.67 14.15 13.33
N HIS A 151 15.62 14.45 14.22
CA HIS A 151 16.05 13.54 15.29
C HIS A 151 15.44 13.93 16.64
N PHE A 152 15.16 12.96 17.52
CA PHE A 152 14.74 13.27 18.89
C PHE A 152 15.91 13.85 19.70
N ASP A 153 15.63 14.37 20.89
CA ASP A 153 16.67 14.81 21.83
C ASP A 153 17.67 13.69 22.10
N LYS A 154 18.93 14.06 22.38
CA LYS A 154 20.03 13.10 22.61
C LYS A 154 19.69 12.04 23.67
N ARG A 155 18.89 12.40 24.69
CA ARG A 155 18.45 11.49 25.76
C ARG A 155 17.37 10.50 25.28
N THR A 156 16.38 10.97 24.52
CA THR A 156 15.34 10.12 23.92
C THR A 156 15.93 9.19 22.86
N ASN A 157 16.89 9.67 22.05
CA ASN A 157 17.61 8.83 21.11
C ASN A 157 18.38 7.70 21.81
N LYS A 158 18.87 7.89 23.04
CA LYS A 158 19.53 6.82 23.80
C LYS A 158 18.56 5.71 24.22
N LEU A 159 17.29 6.02 24.46
CA LEU A 159 16.25 5.02 24.74
C LEU A 159 15.82 4.26 23.49
N ILE A 160 15.86 4.92 22.33
CA ILE A 160 15.50 4.36 21.03
C ILE A 160 16.71 3.71 20.34
N GLU A 161 17.93 3.92 20.87
CA GLU A 161 19.17 3.52 20.20
C GLU A 161 19.21 2.01 20.03
N GLU A 162 19.43 1.59 18.79
CA GLU A 162 19.64 0.19 18.44
C GLU A 162 20.86 -0.36 19.19
N PRO A 163 20.70 -1.41 20.01
CA PRO A 163 21.83 -2.02 20.68
C PRO A 163 22.71 -2.74 19.65
N ARG A 164 24.02 -2.49 19.68
CA ARG A 164 24.99 -2.91 18.65
C ARG A 164 25.42 -4.39 18.74
N ASN A 165 24.60 -5.22 19.37
CA ASN A 165 24.94 -6.60 19.68
C ASN A 165 24.72 -7.49 18.46
N GLN A 166 25.55 -8.52 18.31
CA GLN A 166 25.36 -9.51 17.25
C GLN A 166 24.18 -10.43 17.56
N TYR A 167 23.51 -10.89 16.53
CA TYR A 167 22.47 -11.90 16.61
C TYR A 167 23.06 -13.28 16.34
N TYR A 168 22.70 -14.26 17.16
CA TYR A 168 23.02 -15.68 16.97
C TYR A 168 21.77 -16.52 17.28
N PRO A 169 21.62 -17.68 16.63
CA PRO A 169 20.55 -18.62 16.96
C PRO A 169 20.63 -18.99 18.45
N PHE A 170 19.48 -18.97 19.10
CA PHE A 170 19.37 -19.30 20.52
C PHE A 170 19.64 -20.79 20.73
N ASN A 171 20.58 -21.07 21.63
CA ASN A 171 20.85 -22.39 22.18
C ASN A 171 20.57 -22.36 23.69
N TYR A 172 19.91 -23.38 24.22
CA TYR A 172 19.58 -23.44 25.63
C TYR A 172 20.84 -23.58 26.51
N ASP A 173 21.82 -24.37 26.05
CA ASP A 173 23.05 -24.63 26.79
C ASP A 173 23.91 -23.35 26.94
N ASP A 174 23.88 -22.46 25.95
CA ASP A 174 24.67 -21.22 25.91
C ASP A 174 23.87 -19.99 26.40
N MET A 175 22.84 -20.19 27.23
CA MET A 175 21.93 -19.11 27.67
C MET A 175 22.67 -17.91 28.27
N GLU A 176 23.76 -18.14 28.99
CA GLU A 176 24.57 -17.10 29.65
C GLU A 176 25.24 -16.12 28.67
N CYS A 177 25.49 -16.56 27.43
CA CYS A 177 26.08 -15.71 26.39
C CYS A 177 25.12 -14.64 25.87
N PHE A 178 23.81 -14.81 26.09
CA PHE A 178 22.80 -13.89 25.61
C PHE A 178 22.55 -12.72 26.57
N VAL A 179 22.06 -11.62 25.99
CA VAL A 179 21.77 -10.39 26.74
C VAL A 179 20.44 -10.57 27.47
N GLY A 180 20.40 -10.20 28.75
CA GLY A 180 19.18 -10.27 29.55
C GLY A 180 18.91 -11.62 30.23
N TYR A 181 19.86 -12.57 30.23
CA TYR A 181 19.66 -13.89 30.86
C TYR A 181 19.26 -13.81 32.35
N ASN A 182 19.66 -12.75 33.06
CA ASN A 182 19.33 -12.55 34.47
C ASN A 182 17.82 -12.44 34.74
N ASN A 183 17.04 -11.99 33.75
CA ASN A 183 15.61 -11.72 33.91
C ASN A 183 14.80 -12.61 32.95
N PRO A 184 14.21 -13.73 33.43
CA PRO A 184 13.51 -14.67 32.56
C PRO A 184 12.26 -14.08 31.89
N GLU A 185 11.61 -13.10 32.52
CA GLU A 185 10.40 -12.46 31.99
C GLU A 185 10.66 -11.60 30.75
N ASN A 186 11.80 -10.90 30.72
CA ASN A 186 12.18 -9.95 29.67
C ASN A 186 13.27 -10.49 28.72
N PHE A 187 13.68 -11.75 28.89
CA PHE A 187 14.70 -12.38 28.05
C PHE A 187 14.23 -12.48 26.59
N PHE A 188 13.01 -12.99 26.37
CA PHE A 188 12.37 -13.01 25.07
C PHE A 188 11.49 -11.77 24.89
N SER A 189 11.50 -11.20 23.67
CA SER A 189 10.59 -10.11 23.33
C SER A 189 9.14 -10.59 23.37
N SER A 190 8.19 -9.66 23.62
CA SER A 190 6.77 -10.02 23.60
C SER A 190 6.33 -10.54 22.23
N ALA A 191 6.93 -10.06 21.15
CA ALA A 191 6.69 -10.59 19.81
C ALA A 191 7.17 -12.04 19.63
N ASP A 192 8.37 -12.39 20.11
CA ASP A 192 8.90 -13.75 20.01
C ASP A 192 8.08 -14.75 20.85
N ARG A 193 7.62 -14.34 22.04
CA ARG A 193 6.71 -15.16 22.88
C ARG A 193 5.42 -15.49 22.14
N ILE A 194 4.77 -14.49 21.55
CA ILE A 194 3.52 -14.67 20.78
C ILE A 194 3.75 -15.56 19.57
N PHE A 195 4.87 -15.38 18.87
CA PHE A 195 5.23 -16.18 17.70
C PHE A 195 5.34 -17.67 18.05
N VAL A 196 6.02 -18.01 19.15
CA VAL A 196 6.12 -19.40 19.64
C VAL A 196 4.75 -19.96 20.06
N VAL A 197 3.94 -19.19 20.77
CA VAL A 197 2.60 -19.63 21.18
C VAL A 197 1.71 -19.91 19.97
N TYR A 198 1.74 -19.04 18.96
CA TYR A 198 0.99 -19.23 17.74
C TYR A 198 1.47 -20.45 16.93
N ASP A 199 2.78 -20.73 16.90
CA ASP A 199 3.31 -21.97 16.32
C ASP A 199 2.75 -23.23 17.02
N ILE A 200 2.67 -23.22 18.36
CA ILE A 200 2.10 -24.33 19.11
C ILE A 200 0.60 -24.49 18.79
N LEU A 201 -0.16 -23.39 18.77
CA LEU A 201 -1.60 -23.35 18.47
C LEU A 201 -1.94 -23.76 17.02
N SER A 202 -1.08 -23.44 16.06
CA SER A 202 -1.30 -23.83 14.65
C SER A 202 -1.03 -25.33 14.43
N HIS A 203 -0.16 -25.94 15.24
CA HIS A 203 0.22 -27.36 15.12
C HIS A 203 -0.47 -28.31 16.12
N THR A 204 -1.36 -27.81 16.99
CA THR A 204 -2.14 -28.66 17.93
C THR A 204 -3.32 -29.34 17.24
N LYS A 205 -3.55 -30.60 17.59
CA LYS A 205 -4.65 -31.42 17.04
C LYS A 205 -5.85 -31.37 17.96
N PHE A 206 -7.06 -31.47 17.40
CA PHE A 206 -8.31 -31.58 18.18
C PHE A 206 -9.17 -32.80 17.82
N GLY A 207 -8.68 -33.70 16.96
CA GLY A 207 -9.41 -34.92 16.55
C GLY A 207 -8.52 -35.98 15.88
N ARG A 208 -9.09 -37.16 15.62
CA ARG A 208 -8.38 -38.33 15.05
C ARG A 208 -7.94 -38.16 13.57
N ASP A 209 -8.71 -37.43 12.76
CA ASP A 209 -8.51 -37.33 11.29
C ASP A 209 -7.42 -36.35 10.82
N GLY A 210 -6.38 -36.06 11.61
CA GLY A 210 -5.39 -35.05 11.21
C GLY A 210 -5.99 -33.64 11.10
N ARG A 211 -7.08 -33.35 11.83
CA ARG A 211 -7.61 -32.00 12.00
C ARG A 211 -6.68 -31.24 12.95
N VAL A 212 -5.90 -30.32 12.40
CA VAL A 212 -4.86 -29.55 13.10
C VAL A 212 -5.15 -28.06 12.98
N GLY A 213 -4.83 -27.33 14.05
CA GLY A 213 -4.66 -25.89 14.01
C GLY A 213 -5.87 -25.07 14.43
N ILE A 214 -5.56 -23.96 15.08
CA ILE A 214 -6.52 -22.97 15.57
C ILE A 214 -7.34 -22.33 14.43
N GLU A 215 -6.75 -22.14 13.25
CA GLU A 215 -7.41 -21.56 12.08
C GLU A 215 -8.63 -22.36 11.64
N LEU A 216 -8.55 -23.69 11.69
CA LEU A 216 -9.67 -24.57 11.36
C LEU A 216 -10.79 -24.46 12.40
N MET A 217 -10.43 -24.22 13.65
CA MET A 217 -11.40 -24.02 14.73
C MET A 217 -12.10 -22.67 14.61
N LEU A 218 -11.41 -21.63 14.13
CA LEU A 218 -12.02 -20.33 13.80
C LEU A 218 -12.95 -20.44 12.59
N GLN A 219 -12.52 -21.11 11.51
CA GLN A 219 -13.34 -21.30 10.31
C GLN A 219 -14.62 -22.11 10.59
N LYS A 220 -14.56 -23.08 11.53
CA LYS A 220 -15.71 -23.87 11.98
C LYS A 220 -16.53 -23.18 13.09
N GLU A 221 -16.18 -21.95 13.45
CA GLU A 221 -16.83 -21.18 14.52
C GLU A 221 -16.92 -21.95 15.84
N ILE A 222 -15.86 -22.69 16.21
CA ILE A 222 -15.70 -23.30 17.52
C ILE A 222 -15.17 -22.24 18.50
N TYR A 223 -14.14 -21.51 18.07
CA TYR A 223 -13.74 -20.24 18.65
C TYR A 223 -14.26 -19.11 17.77
N ASN A 224 -14.63 -17.99 18.38
CA ASN A 224 -15.04 -16.78 17.70
C ASN A 224 -13.85 -15.94 17.25
N ALA A 225 -12.81 -15.88 18.09
CA ALA A 225 -11.63 -15.08 17.87
C ALA A 225 -10.44 -15.69 18.62
N ALA A 226 -9.27 -15.53 18.03
CA ALA A 226 -7.99 -15.90 18.61
C ALA A 226 -7.05 -14.72 18.33
N TYR A 227 -6.46 -14.12 19.37
CA TYR A 227 -5.61 -12.95 19.20
C TYR A 227 -4.60 -12.79 20.33
N PRO A 228 -3.41 -12.23 20.06
CA PRO A 228 -2.49 -11.83 21.11
C PRO A 228 -2.98 -10.58 21.85
N LEU A 229 -2.60 -10.48 23.12
CA LEU A 229 -2.98 -9.35 23.96
C LEU A 229 -2.07 -8.14 23.69
N HIS A 230 -2.66 -6.94 23.71
CA HIS A 230 -1.89 -5.71 23.79
C HIS A 230 -1.52 -5.38 25.24
N GLU A 231 -0.34 -4.80 25.42
CA GLU A 231 0.05 -4.12 26.66
C GLU A 231 -0.88 -2.94 26.98
N PHE A 232 -0.95 -2.61 28.27
CA PHE A 232 -1.80 -1.54 28.78
C PHE A 232 -1.46 -0.18 28.16
N LEU A 233 -2.51 0.58 27.82
CA LEU A 233 -2.43 1.95 27.33
C LEU A 233 -3.37 2.82 28.19
N ASP A 234 -2.80 3.82 28.84
CA ASP A 234 -3.54 4.73 29.72
C ASP A 234 -4.33 5.78 28.91
N TYR A 235 -5.60 5.48 28.63
CA TYR A 235 -6.45 6.35 27.82
C TYR A 235 -6.87 7.66 28.52
N ASP A 236 -6.82 7.74 29.86
CA ASP A 236 -7.29 8.89 30.64
C ASP A 236 -6.35 10.10 30.45
N ASN A 237 -5.04 9.84 30.42
CA ASN A 237 -4.02 10.84 30.06
C ASN A 237 -3.95 11.12 28.55
N LEU A 238 -4.54 10.26 27.71
CA LEU A 238 -4.59 10.43 26.24
C LEU A 238 -5.76 11.31 25.78
N ARG A 239 -6.92 11.24 26.47
CA ARG A 239 -8.18 11.88 26.07
C ARG A 239 -8.56 13.09 26.93
N SER A 240 -7.75 13.43 27.94
CA SER A 240 -7.96 14.59 28.82
C SER A 240 -7.75 15.93 28.11
N GLY A 241 -8.76 16.28 27.30
CA GLY A 241 -9.18 17.65 26.98
C GLY A 241 -8.31 18.40 25.98
N LEU A 242 -8.96 18.86 24.90
CA LEU A 242 -8.46 19.89 23.96
C LEU A 242 -7.99 21.22 24.61
N CYS A 243 -8.01 21.35 25.95
CA CYS A 243 -7.73 22.59 26.69
C CYS A 243 -6.92 22.41 27.99
N LYS A 244 -6.06 21.39 28.13
CA LYS A 244 -4.93 21.48 29.08
C LYS A 244 -3.64 21.62 28.28
N LYS A 245 -2.79 22.60 28.64
CA LYS A 245 -1.38 22.59 28.22
C LYS A 245 -0.79 21.28 28.73
N GLU A 246 -0.71 20.28 27.85
CA GLU A 246 -0.11 18.99 28.16
C GLU A 246 1.30 19.22 28.68
N VAL A 247 1.61 18.65 29.85
CA VAL A 247 2.97 18.63 30.38
C VAL A 247 3.81 17.77 29.43
N VAL A 248 4.87 18.34 28.88
CA VAL A 248 5.85 17.57 28.11
C VAL A 248 6.47 16.55 29.08
N LYS A 249 6.08 15.27 28.94
CA LYS A 249 6.61 14.20 29.77
C LYS A 249 8.12 14.09 29.57
N GLY A 250 8.85 14.05 30.68
CA GLY A 250 10.31 13.91 30.68
C GLY A 250 10.77 12.53 30.21
N VAL A 251 12.04 12.39 29.84
CA VAL A 251 12.63 11.12 29.37
C VAL A 251 12.62 10.05 30.46
N ASP A 252 12.78 10.44 31.72
CA ASP A 252 12.80 9.53 32.88
C ASP A 252 11.39 8.97 33.18
N GLU A 253 10.34 9.78 32.97
CA GLU A 253 8.95 9.33 33.00
C GLU A 253 8.59 8.41 31.83
N LEU A 254 9.29 8.55 30.69
CA LEU A 254 9.09 7.72 29.51
C LEU A 254 9.72 6.32 29.66
N SER A 255 10.85 6.23 30.37
CA SER A 255 11.58 4.97 30.59
C SER A 255 10.87 3.99 31.53
N GLY A 256 9.97 4.49 32.39
CA GLY A 256 9.15 3.66 33.28
C GLY A 256 7.86 3.13 32.66
N ASN A 257 7.55 3.50 31.41
CA ASN A 257 6.27 3.17 30.78
C ASN A 257 6.34 1.92 29.88
N ASN A 258 5.19 1.27 29.69
CA ASN A 258 5.01 0.12 28.80
C ASN A 258 5.43 0.42 27.34
N THR A 259 5.86 -0.62 26.61
CA THR A 259 6.38 -0.46 25.23
C THR A 259 5.33 0.11 24.28
N ARG A 260 4.07 -0.32 24.42
CA ARG A 260 2.95 0.22 23.63
C ARG A 260 2.71 1.70 23.90
N GLN A 261 2.80 2.11 25.17
CA GLN A 261 2.63 3.50 25.56
C GLN A 261 3.77 4.35 24.98
N LEU A 262 5.01 3.86 25.06
CA LEU A 262 6.18 4.48 24.45
C LEU A 262 6.01 4.67 22.93
N LEU A 263 5.55 3.62 22.22
CA LEU A 263 5.23 3.69 20.79
C LEU A 263 4.13 4.71 20.49
N TYR A 264 3.10 4.81 21.32
CA TYR A 264 2.07 5.82 21.13
C TYR A 264 2.64 7.25 21.19
N TRP A 265 3.43 7.56 22.22
CA TRP A 265 3.97 8.91 22.45
C TRP A 265 5.03 9.32 21.42
N LEU A 266 5.92 8.41 21.04
CA LEU A 266 7.03 8.69 20.12
C LEU A 266 6.62 8.61 18.64
N TRP A 267 5.66 7.74 18.33
CA TRP A 267 5.40 7.33 16.96
C TRP A 267 3.97 7.60 16.48
N ALA A 268 2.93 7.16 17.21
CA ALA A 268 1.54 7.32 16.76
C ALA A 268 0.99 8.75 16.88
N LYS A 269 1.57 9.61 17.74
CA LYS A 269 1.12 11.00 17.89
C LYS A 269 1.44 11.85 16.64
N LEU A 270 0.41 12.46 16.07
CA LEU A 270 0.51 13.31 14.88
C LEU A 270 1.43 14.54 15.07
N ARG A 271 1.55 15.07 16.30
CA ARG A 271 2.45 16.19 16.64
C ARG A 271 3.92 15.91 16.31
N TYR A 272 4.35 14.65 16.34
CA TYR A 272 5.73 14.25 16.06
C TYR A 272 5.92 13.75 14.62
N CYS A 273 5.05 14.15 13.67
CA CYS A 273 5.10 13.71 12.27
C CYS A 273 6.46 13.91 11.59
N TYR A 274 7.18 14.98 11.94
CA TYR A 274 8.49 15.35 11.38
C TYR A 274 9.68 14.56 11.98
N LYS A 275 9.47 13.70 12.98
CA LYS A 275 10.54 12.86 13.55
C LYS A 275 10.69 11.55 12.78
N PHE A 276 11.84 10.88 12.85
CA PHE A 276 11.97 9.52 12.31
C PHE A 276 11.32 8.47 13.22
N GLN A 277 11.05 7.29 12.65
CA GLN A 277 10.32 6.20 13.30
C GLN A 277 11.25 5.32 14.15
N PRO A 278 10.83 4.84 15.34
CA PRO A 278 11.63 3.95 16.17
C PRO A 278 11.55 2.48 15.70
N LEU A 279 12.30 2.13 14.66
CA LEU A 279 12.22 0.83 13.97
C LEU A 279 12.45 -0.38 14.89
N PHE A 280 13.41 -0.28 15.81
CA PHE A 280 13.75 -1.36 16.73
C PHE A 280 12.60 -1.72 17.68
N LEU A 281 11.98 -0.71 18.30
CA LEU A 281 10.83 -0.89 19.20
C LEU A 281 9.61 -1.45 18.45
N ILE A 282 9.42 -1.03 17.20
CA ILE A 282 8.35 -1.56 16.34
C ILE A 282 8.58 -3.06 16.08
N LYS A 283 9.82 -3.48 15.79
CA LYS A 283 10.16 -4.90 15.62
C LYS A 283 9.92 -5.70 16.90
N GLU A 284 10.41 -5.25 18.05
CA GLU A 284 10.26 -5.98 19.31
C GLU A 284 8.79 -6.15 19.74
N TYR A 285 7.91 -5.23 19.33
CA TYR A 285 6.48 -5.28 19.67
C TYR A 285 5.62 -5.99 18.62
N PHE A 286 5.77 -5.67 17.33
CA PHE A 286 4.88 -6.18 16.28
C PHE A 286 5.52 -7.27 15.39
N GLY A 287 6.83 -7.49 15.51
CA GLY A 287 7.58 -8.41 14.65
C GLY A 287 8.19 -7.73 13.42
N SER A 288 9.01 -8.49 12.70
CA SER A 288 9.81 -7.96 11.59
C SER A 288 9.01 -7.65 10.33
N LYS A 289 7.93 -8.39 10.01
CA LYS A 289 7.11 -8.14 8.81
C LYS A 289 6.51 -6.72 8.79
N LEU A 290 5.95 -6.27 9.92
CA LEU A 290 5.45 -4.90 10.08
C LEU A 290 6.60 -3.88 10.14
N ALA A 291 7.69 -4.19 10.84
CA ALA A 291 8.84 -3.29 10.89
C ALA A 291 9.40 -3.02 9.49
N MET A 292 9.45 -4.04 8.63
CA MET A 292 9.99 -3.92 7.27
C MET A 292 9.16 -3.02 6.36
N TYR A 293 7.85 -2.99 6.55
CA TYR A 293 6.96 -2.02 5.90
C TYR A 293 7.35 -0.58 6.26
N PHE A 294 7.52 -0.31 7.55
CA PHE A 294 7.89 1.02 8.04
C PHE A 294 9.32 1.44 7.69
N VAL A 295 10.24 0.47 7.54
CA VAL A 295 11.58 0.68 6.96
C VAL A 295 11.45 1.18 5.52
N LEU A 296 10.58 0.58 4.70
CA LEU A 296 10.31 1.00 3.32
C LEU A 296 9.70 2.40 3.27
N VAL A 297 8.65 2.66 4.08
CA VAL A 297 8.01 3.97 4.18
C VAL A 297 9.03 5.05 4.54
N GLY A 298 9.86 4.80 5.55
CA GLY A 298 10.91 5.73 5.98
C GLY A 298 11.96 5.98 4.89
N TYR A 299 12.39 4.93 4.18
CA TYR A 299 13.33 5.04 3.06
C TYR A 299 12.73 5.84 1.90
N TYR A 300 11.46 5.59 1.55
CA TYR A 300 10.74 6.31 0.51
C TYR A 300 10.55 7.79 0.85
N THR A 301 10.20 8.13 2.09
CA THR A 301 10.14 9.53 2.55
C THR A 301 11.50 10.22 2.41
N LYS A 302 12.60 9.55 2.79
CA LYS A 302 13.96 10.11 2.64
C LYS A 302 14.32 10.39 1.18
N PHE A 303 13.91 9.51 0.26
CA PHE A 303 14.12 9.69 -1.17
C PHE A 303 13.25 10.83 -1.73
N LEU A 304 12.01 10.98 -1.28
CA LEU A 304 11.11 12.03 -1.74
C LEU A 304 11.53 13.44 -1.33
N ILE A 305 12.27 13.62 -0.23
CA ILE A 305 12.75 14.95 0.22
C ILE A 305 13.57 15.68 -0.87
N PRO A 306 14.70 15.15 -1.38
CA PRO A 306 15.47 15.82 -2.43
C PRO A 306 14.67 15.96 -3.74
N CYS A 307 13.86 14.97 -4.09
CA CYS A 307 12.98 15.03 -5.28
C CYS A 307 11.96 16.17 -5.19
N SER A 308 11.39 16.40 -4.01
CA SER A 308 10.41 17.47 -3.76
C SER A 308 11.05 18.84 -3.82
N ILE A 309 12.26 18.99 -3.27
CA ILE A 309 13.02 20.24 -3.33
C ILE A 309 13.34 20.61 -4.79
N ILE A 310 13.88 19.66 -5.58
CA ILE A 310 14.18 19.90 -6.99
C ILE A 310 12.89 20.19 -7.78
N GLY A 311 11.83 19.41 -7.56
CA GLY A 311 10.54 19.62 -8.23
C GLY A 311 9.91 20.99 -7.94
N LEU A 312 9.97 21.45 -6.67
CA LEU A 312 9.55 22.79 -6.29
C LEU A 312 10.38 23.87 -6.98
N PHE A 313 11.71 23.72 -7.06
CA PHE A 313 12.55 24.66 -7.81
C PHE A 313 12.21 24.70 -9.30
N CYS A 314 11.97 23.55 -9.93
CA CYS A 314 11.54 23.48 -11.33
C CYS A 314 10.19 24.19 -11.54
N PHE A 315 9.23 23.99 -10.64
CA PHE A 315 7.94 24.65 -10.70
C PHE A 315 8.04 26.16 -10.50
N MET A 316 8.81 26.62 -9.50
CA MET A 316 9.06 28.04 -9.25
C MET A 316 9.77 28.70 -10.42
N TYR A 317 10.73 28.02 -11.06
CA TYR A 317 11.38 28.50 -12.28
C TYR A 317 10.36 28.73 -13.41
N GLY A 318 9.40 27.82 -13.59
CA GLY A 318 8.30 28.00 -14.56
C GLY A 318 7.43 29.22 -14.25
N ILE A 319 7.08 29.43 -12.97
CA ILE A 319 6.30 30.59 -12.51
C ILE A 319 7.06 31.91 -12.69
N PHE A 320 8.39 31.93 -12.56
CA PHE A 320 9.14 33.17 -12.76
C PHE A 320 9.39 33.50 -14.23
N THR A 321 9.46 32.48 -15.12
CA THR A 321 9.83 32.67 -16.53
C THR A 321 8.65 32.70 -17.51
N PHE A 322 7.42 32.40 -17.08
CA PHE A 322 6.26 32.35 -17.98
C PHE A 322 5.95 33.66 -18.72
N ASN A 323 6.30 34.82 -18.16
CA ASN A 323 6.10 36.11 -18.83
C ASN A 323 7.17 36.40 -19.91
N THR A 324 8.28 35.66 -19.91
CA THR A 324 9.38 35.82 -20.88
C THR A 324 9.29 34.84 -22.05
N ASP A 325 8.39 33.85 -21.99
CA ASP A 325 8.26 32.83 -23.04
C ASP A 325 7.71 33.43 -24.35
N ILE A 326 8.42 33.23 -25.46
CA ILE A 326 8.09 33.81 -26.76
C ILE A 326 6.78 33.19 -27.32
N PRO A 327 6.62 31.85 -27.44
CA PRO A 327 5.40 31.24 -27.96
C PRO A 327 4.13 31.59 -27.18
N SER A 328 4.19 31.59 -25.85
CA SER A 328 3.04 31.96 -25.02
C SER A 328 2.67 33.44 -25.20
N ASN A 329 3.67 34.32 -25.32
CA ASN A 329 3.44 35.74 -25.57
C ASN A 329 2.92 36.01 -26.99
N GLU A 330 3.30 35.21 -27.99
CA GLU A 330 2.73 35.31 -29.35
C GLU A 330 1.22 35.04 -29.33
N ILE A 331 0.76 34.01 -28.60
CA ILE A 331 -0.66 33.68 -28.42
C ILE A 331 -1.41 34.79 -27.65
N CYS A 332 -0.76 35.40 -26.67
CA CYS A 332 -1.34 36.42 -25.79
C CYS A 332 -1.24 37.86 -26.32
N SER A 333 -0.48 38.10 -27.40
CA SER A 333 -0.20 39.46 -27.87
C SER A 333 -1.46 40.17 -28.37
N ALA A 334 -1.69 41.40 -27.89
CA ALA A 334 -2.90 42.18 -28.18
C ALA A 334 -2.82 43.00 -29.48
N ASN A 335 -1.64 43.11 -30.10
CA ASN A 335 -1.35 44.10 -31.15
C ASN A 335 -0.76 43.49 -32.46
N GLY A 336 -0.85 42.18 -32.68
CA GLY A 336 -0.23 41.49 -33.83
C GLY A 336 -1.22 40.84 -34.80
N GLU A 337 -0.78 40.57 -36.05
CA GLU A 337 -1.56 39.88 -37.10
C GLU A 337 -2.14 38.52 -36.69
N LEU A 338 -1.55 37.85 -35.67
CA LEU A 338 -2.05 36.58 -35.14
C LEU A 338 -3.35 36.70 -34.32
N GLN A 339 -3.80 37.91 -33.96
CA GLN A 339 -5.03 38.13 -33.18
C GLN A 339 -6.30 37.78 -33.97
N GLU A 340 -6.30 38.00 -35.28
CA GLU A 340 -7.44 37.77 -36.17
C GLU A 340 -7.55 36.30 -36.64
N ILE A 341 -6.62 35.44 -36.22
CA ILE A 341 -6.65 34.02 -36.59
C ILE A 341 -7.85 33.33 -35.92
N LEU A 342 -8.81 32.94 -36.76
CA LEU A 342 -9.95 32.11 -36.41
C LEU A 342 -9.56 30.63 -36.44
N MET A 343 -9.70 29.97 -35.29
CA MET A 343 -9.50 28.53 -35.17
C MET A 343 -10.75 27.77 -35.62
N CYS A 344 -10.56 26.63 -36.27
CA CYS A 344 -11.66 25.76 -36.68
C CYS A 344 -12.40 25.19 -35.46
N PRO A 345 -13.73 25.00 -35.54
CA PRO A 345 -14.52 24.50 -34.42
C PRO A 345 -14.14 23.06 -34.07
N ILE A 346 -14.04 22.80 -32.77
CA ILE A 346 -13.60 21.51 -32.23
C ILE A 346 -14.69 20.43 -32.36
N CYS A 347 -15.97 20.83 -32.32
CA CYS A 347 -17.10 19.92 -32.39
C CYS A 347 -18.07 20.24 -33.55
N ASP A 348 -18.86 19.25 -33.95
CA ASP A 348 -19.76 19.34 -35.11
C ASP A 348 -21.02 20.18 -34.82
N ARG A 349 -21.50 20.18 -33.57
CA ARG A 349 -22.72 20.89 -33.16
C ARG A 349 -22.47 21.71 -31.91
N TRP A 350 -22.96 22.95 -31.92
CA TRP A 350 -22.89 23.92 -30.82
C TRP A 350 -21.47 24.37 -30.42
N CYS A 351 -20.46 24.21 -31.30
CA CYS A 351 -19.13 24.85 -31.18
C CYS A 351 -18.92 25.90 -32.27
N ASP A 352 -18.76 27.16 -31.88
CA ASP A 352 -18.42 28.25 -32.80
C ASP A 352 -16.92 28.35 -33.06
N TYR A 353 -16.54 29.10 -34.09
CA TYR A 353 -15.17 29.52 -34.33
C TYR A 353 -14.66 30.38 -33.17
N THR A 354 -13.43 30.12 -32.74
CA THR A 354 -12.79 30.81 -31.61
C THR A 354 -11.53 31.54 -32.05
N LYS A 355 -11.30 32.73 -31.50
CA LYS A 355 -10.04 33.46 -31.68
C LYS A 355 -8.91 32.79 -30.89
N LEU A 356 -7.70 32.78 -31.44
CA LEU A 356 -6.53 32.17 -30.80
C LEU A 356 -6.20 32.74 -29.40
N ASN A 357 -6.41 34.05 -29.20
CA ASN A 357 -6.16 34.73 -27.91
C ASN A 357 -7.01 34.17 -26.75
N SER A 358 -8.15 33.53 -27.02
CA SER A 358 -8.97 32.92 -25.96
C SER A 358 -8.25 31.79 -25.20
N SER A 359 -7.24 31.16 -25.82
CA SER A 359 -6.39 30.13 -25.19
C SER A 359 -5.16 30.72 -24.46
N CYS A 360 -5.01 32.05 -24.34
CA CYS A 360 -3.83 32.68 -23.72
C CYS A 360 -3.57 32.21 -22.28
N PHE A 361 -4.58 32.21 -21.41
CA PHE A 361 -4.43 31.74 -20.02
C PHE A 361 -3.93 30.30 -19.96
N TYR A 362 -4.50 29.46 -20.82
CA TYR A 362 -4.20 28.03 -20.85
C TYR A 362 -2.79 27.76 -21.44
N SER A 363 -2.33 28.54 -22.42
CA SER A 363 -0.94 28.48 -22.91
C SER A 363 0.08 28.84 -21.83
N LYS A 364 -0.18 29.90 -21.05
CA LYS A 364 0.70 30.28 -19.92
C LYS A 364 0.77 29.20 -18.84
N LEU A 365 -0.36 28.52 -18.58
CA LEU A 365 -0.42 27.41 -17.64
C LEU A 365 0.33 26.17 -18.18
N SER A 366 0.22 25.90 -19.48
CA SER A 366 0.94 24.82 -20.17
C SER A 366 2.46 24.98 -20.06
N TYR A 367 2.96 26.21 -20.25
CA TYR A 367 4.38 26.53 -20.08
C TYR A 367 4.89 26.19 -18.68
N ILE A 368 4.15 26.46 -17.59
CA ILE A 368 4.63 26.16 -16.22
C ILE A 368 5.04 24.68 -16.06
N SER A 369 4.31 23.76 -16.69
CA SER A 369 4.64 22.33 -16.75
C SER A 369 5.62 21.96 -17.87
N ASP A 370 5.54 22.62 -19.03
CA ASP A 370 6.29 22.26 -20.24
C ASP A 370 7.50 23.19 -20.45
N ASN A 371 8.51 23.00 -19.60
CA ASN A 371 9.72 23.80 -19.53
C ASN A 371 10.97 22.95 -19.76
N ILE A 372 12.07 23.59 -20.15
CA ILE A 372 13.37 22.89 -20.21
C ILE A 372 13.80 22.31 -18.84
N SER A 373 13.41 22.99 -17.76
CA SER A 373 13.67 22.54 -16.39
C SER A 373 12.94 21.23 -16.06
N THR A 374 11.72 21.01 -16.56
CA THR A 374 10.97 19.78 -16.31
C THR A 374 11.49 18.59 -17.10
N VAL A 375 12.08 18.83 -18.28
CA VAL A 375 12.82 17.80 -19.04
C VAL A 375 14.07 17.34 -18.27
N ILE A 376 14.86 18.28 -17.74
CA ILE A 376 16.03 17.96 -16.90
C ILE A 376 15.59 17.20 -15.65
N PHE A 377 14.51 17.64 -15.02
CA PHE A 377 13.94 16.98 -13.86
C PHE A 377 13.51 15.54 -14.16
N ALA A 378 12.89 15.29 -15.33
CA ALA A 378 12.51 13.96 -15.75
C ALA A 378 13.70 13.01 -15.93
N ILE A 379 14.85 13.51 -16.43
CA ILE A 379 16.11 12.74 -16.50
C ILE A 379 16.60 12.41 -15.09
N VAL A 380 16.67 13.42 -14.21
CA VAL A 380 17.09 13.25 -12.81
C VAL A 380 16.21 12.25 -12.08
N MET A 381 14.90 12.29 -12.29
CA MET A 381 13.94 11.38 -11.66
C MET A 381 13.98 9.97 -12.26
N SER A 382 14.23 9.83 -13.56
CA SER A 382 14.40 8.53 -14.20
C SER A 382 15.66 7.82 -13.69
N ILE A 383 16.77 8.54 -13.51
CA ILE A 383 17.98 8.03 -12.85
C ILE A 383 17.71 7.82 -11.36
N GLY A 384 17.01 8.75 -10.71
CA GLY A 384 16.64 8.69 -9.29
C GLY A 384 15.82 7.44 -8.94
N ALA A 385 14.89 7.02 -9.79
CA ALA A 385 14.12 5.79 -9.60
C ALA A 385 15.01 4.55 -9.57
N THR A 386 16.10 4.53 -10.35
CA THR A 386 17.07 3.43 -10.33
C THR A 386 17.93 3.45 -9.07
N LEU A 387 18.38 4.64 -8.65
CA LEU A 387 19.10 4.83 -7.38
C LEU A 387 18.24 4.44 -6.18
N PHE A 388 16.93 4.70 -6.23
CA PHE A 388 15.98 4.29 -5.21
C PHE A 388 15.92 2.76 -5.07
N VAL A 389 15.76 2.03 -6.18
CA VAL A 389 15.64 0.56 -6.15
C VAL A 389 16.95 -0.10 -5.70
N GLU A 390 18.09 0.26 -6.30
CA GLU A 390 19.38 -0.32 -5.93
C GLU A 390 19.82 0.11 -4.53
N GLY A 391 19.57 1.38 -4.18
CA GLY A 391 19.80 1.88 -2.83
C GLY A 391 18.93 1.19 -1.79
N TRP A 392 17.69 0.84 -2.12
CA TRP A 392 16.80 0.07 -1.25
C TRP A 392 17.33 -1.33 -0.98
N LYS A 393 17.81 -2.08 -1.99
CA LYS A 393 18.39 -3.42 -1.77
C LYS A 393 19.55 -3.37 -0.77
N ARG A 394 20.42 -2.38 -0.92
CA ARG A 394 21.55 -2.16 -0.01
C ARG A 394 21.11 -1.74 1.38
N TYR A 395 20.13 -0.85 1.50
CA TYR A 395 19.59 -0.40 2.77
C TYR A 395 18.83 -1.53 3.50
N ASN A 396 18.05 -2.31 2.78
CA ASN A 396 17.38 -3.51 3.26
C ASN A 396 18.42 -4.47 3.87
N SER A 397 19.47 -4.84 3.12
CA SER A 397 20.51 -5.74 3.63
C SER A 397 21.16 -5.23 4.91
N ASP A 398 21.38 -3.91 5.05
CA ASP A 398 21.91 -3.31 6.27
C ASP A 398 20.94 -3.41 7.45
N ILE A 399 19.67 -3.07 7.24
CA ILE A 399 18.64 -3.17 8.28
C ILE A 399 18.36 -4.62 8.66
N ALA A 400 18.22 -5.52 7.70
CA ALA A 400 18.02 -6.95 7.92
C ALA A 400 19.17 -7.55 8.74
N TRP A 401 20.41 -7.10 8.51
CA TRP A 401 21.55 -7.49 9.35
C TRP A 401 21.44 -6.95 10.78
N ARG A 402 21.18 -5.65 10.94
CA ARG A 402 21.03 -5.01 12.26
C ARG A 402 19.90 -5.60 13.08
N LEU A 403 18.88 -6.13 12.42
CA LEU A 403 17.74 -6.77 13.05
C LEU A 403 17.90 -8.30 13.16
N GLY A 404 19.00 -8.93 12.76
CA GLY A 404 19.17 -10.38 12.86
C GLY A 404 18.15 -11.17 12.03
N LEU A 405 17.99 -10.81 10.75
CA LEU A 405 17.03 -11.41 9.83
C LEU A 405 17.69 -12.12 8.62
N LEU A 406 19.00 -11.95 8.42
CA LEU A 406 19.72 -12.40 7.21
C LEU A 406 20.01 -13.90 7.17
N ASP A 407 20.36 -14.51 8.30
CA ASP A 407 20.80 -15.93 8.39
C ASP A 407 19.72 -16.82 9.01
N THR A 408 18.49 -16.31 9.18
CA THR A 408 17.35 -17.13 9.58
C THR A 408 17.16 -18.24 8.56
N GLY A 409 17.57 -19.46 8.92
CA GLY A 409 17.51 -20.63 8.05
C GLY A 409 16.12 -20.75 7.44
N SER A 410 16.04 -21.19 6.18
CA SER A 410 14.78 -21.36 5.46
C SER A 410 13.84 -22.28 6.24
N HIS A 411 13.05 -21.70 7.13
CA HIS A 411 11.95 -22.41 7.75
C HIS A 411 11.04 -22.85 6.62
N GLU A 412 10.81 -24.15 6.53
CA GLU A 412 9.77 -24.66 5.66
C GLU A 412 8.45 -24.03 6.11
N GLU A 413 7.94 -23.10 5.31
CA GLU A 413 6.65 -22.49 5.56
C GLU A 413 5.59 -23.60 5.67
N GLY A 414 4.75 -23.51 6.70
CA GLY A 414 3.63 -24.42 6.87
C GLY A 414 2.71 -24.43 5.64
N LEU A 415 2.11 -25.60 5.37
CA LEU A 415 1.06 -25.71 4.36
C LEU A 415 -0.14 -24.85 4.76
N ARG A 416 -0.70 -24.09 3.82
CA ARG A 416 -1.92 -23.30 4.08
C ARG A 416 -3.08 -24.25 4.40
N LEU A 417 -3.90 -23.89 5.38
CA LEU A 417 -5.00 -24.75 5.85
C LEU A 417 -5.97 -25.15 4.72
N ALA A 418 -6.36 -24.23 3.84
CA ALA A 418 -7.27 -24.52 2.72
C ALA A 418 -6.70 -25.58 1.77
N TYR A 419 -5.38 -25.53 1.51
CA TYR A 419 -4.67 -26.53 0.73
C TYR A 419 -4.59 -27.86 1.48
N LEU A 420 -4.24 -27.81 2.77
CA LEU A 420 -4.13 -28.99 3.62
C LEU A 420 -5.45 -29.78 3.63
N LEU A 421 -6.59 -29.12 3.87
CA LEU A 421 -7.90 -29.77 3.88
C LEU A 421 -8.23 -30.42 2.53
N GLN A 422 -7.96 -29.72 1.43
CA GLN A 422 -8.23 -30.24 0.09
C GLN A 422 -7.29 -31.41 -0.25
N SER A 423 -6.02 -31.34 0.14
CA SER A 423 -5.05 -32.41 -0.05
C SER A 423 -5.42 -33.67 0.73
N LEU A 424 -5.88 -33.53 1.97
CA LEU A 424 -6.35 -34.63 2.83
C LEU A 424 -7.67 -35.25 2.32
N ARG A 425 -8.51 -34.45 1.65
CA ARG A 425 -9.74 -34.95 1.02
C ARG A 425 -9.44 -35.81 -0.22
N VAL A 426 -8.38 -35.48 -0.95
CA VAL A 426 -7.95 -36.20 -2.15
C VAL A 426 -7.01 -37.37 -1.81
N SER A 427 -6.33 -37.34 -0.67
CA SER A 427 -5.39 -38.38 -0.28
C SER A 427 -6.09 -39.65 0.22
N ASN A 428 -5.84 -40.74 -0.50
CA ASN A 428 -6.12 -42.11 -0.04
C ASN A 428 -4.87 -42.80 0.53
N VAL A 429 -3.70 -42.15 0.38
CA VAL A 429 -2.40 -42.66 0.84
C VAL A 429 -2.29 -42.49 2.35
N ARG A 430 -1.96 -43.58 3.04
CA ARG A 430 -1.69 -43.60 4.48
C ARG A 430 -0.22 -43.94 4.71
N ASP A 431 0.40 -43.24 5.65
CA ASP A 431 1.73 -43.55 6.15
C ASP A 431 1.77 -45.01 6.65
N PRO A 432 2.72 -45.85 6.19
CA PRO A 432 2.81 -47.25 6.60
C PRO A 432 3.05 -47.44 8.11
N LEU A 433 3.73 -46.49 8.78
CA LEU A 433 4.07 -46.59 10.21
C LEU A 433 2.99 -45.98 11.09
N THR A 434 2.52 -44.77 10.76
CA THR A 434 1.55 -44.07 11.61
C THR A 434 0.09 -44.35 11.23
N ARG A 435 -0.17 -45.03 10.10
CA ARG A 435 -1.49 -45.24 9.47
C ARG A 435 -2.28 -43.95 9.23
N ARG A 436 -1.63 -42.78 9.28
CA ARG A 436 -2.25 -41.46 9.08
C ARG A 436 -2.31 -41.12 7.60
N ARG A 437 -3.34 -40.39 7.19
CA ARG A 437 -3.38 -39.81 5.84
C ARG A 437 -2.32 -38.73 5.73
N GLU A 438 -1.52 -38.80 4.68
CA GLU A 438 -0.54 -37.76 4.37
C GLU A 438 -1.11 -36.77 3.36
N PRO A 439 -0.75 -35.47 3.46
CA PRO A 439 -1.10 -34.50 2.45
C PRO A 439 -0.34 -34.79 1.16
N VAL A 440 -1.07 -35.20 0.12
CA VAL A 440 -0.51 -35.44 -1.23
C VAL A 440 -0.67 -34.18 -2.07
N PRO A 441 0.34 -33.76 -2.85
CA PRO A 441 0.20 -32.61 -3.73
C PRO A 441 -0.95 -32.78 -4.71
N ILE A 442 -1.76 -31.72 -4.87
CA ILE A 442 -2.88 -31.71 -5.82
C ILE A 442 -2.33 -31.86 -7.25
N PRO A 443 -2.83 -32.80 -8.07
CA PRO A 443 -2.31 -33.02 -9.42
C PRO A 443 -2.50 -31.79 -10.31
N LEU A 444 -1.47 -31.45 -11.09
CA LEU A 444 -1.45 -30.29 -12.00
C LEU A 444 -2.63 -30.26 -12.97
N SER A 445 -3.09 -31.43 -13.43
CA SER A 445 -4.26 -31.56 -14.31
C SER A 445 -5.54 -30.93 -13.73
N LYS A 446 -5.70 -30.92 -12.40
CA LYS A 446 -6.84 -30.27 -11.74
C LYS A 446 -6.61 -28.80 -11.40
N ARG A 447 -5.35 -28.37 -11.27
CA ARG A 447 -4.95 -27.01 -10.90
C ARG A 447 -4.90 -26.06 -12.11
N LEU A 448 -4.32 -26.53 -13.22
CA LEU A 448 -4.19 -25.77 -14.46
C LEU A 448 -5.50 -25.16 -14.97
N PRO A 449 -6.62 -25.90 -15.13
CA PRO A 449 -7.85 -25.30 -15.65
C PRO A 449 -8.41 -24.19 -14.75
N ARG A 450 -8.19 -24.27 -13.43
CA ARG A 450 -8.62 -23.22 -12.49
C ARG A 450 -7.73 -21.99 -12.59
N ALA A 451 -6.41 -22.18 -12.70
CA ALA A 451 -5.47 -21.08 -12.94
C ALA A 451 -5.76 -20.37 -14.27
N PHE A 452 -6.07 -21.13 -15.35
CA PHE A 452 -6.48 -20.55 -16.63
C PHE A 452 -7.80 -19.78 -16.53
N ALA A 453 -8.83 -20.34 -15.89
CA ALA A 453 -10.09 -19.65 -15.69
C ALA A 453 -9.92 -18.35 -14.87
N SER A 454 -9.10 -18.38 -13.82
CA SER A 454 -8.74 -17.20 -13.05
C SER A 454 -8.04 -16.14 -13.91
N PHE A 455 -7.06 -16.54 -14.74
CA PHE A 455 -6.41 -15.62 -15.67
C PHE A 455 -7.38 -15.00 -16.69
N ILE A 456 -8.31 -15.79 -17.23
CA ILE A 456 -9.37 -15.29 -18.13
C ILE A 456 -10.25 -14.25 -17.43
N THR A 457 -10.63 -14.50 -16.16
CA THR A 457 -11.42 -13.52 -15.40
C THR A 457 -10.66 -12.21 -15.17
N VAL A 458 -9.34 -12.26 -14.93
CA VAL A 458 -8.53 -11.04 -14.84
C VAL A 458 -8.58 -10.26 -16.15
N ILE A 459 -8.35 -10.91 -17.30
CA ILE A 459 -8.40 -10.25 -18.62
C ILE A 459 -9.78 -9.63 -18.89
N PHE A 460 -10.87 -10.32 -18.56
CA PHE A 460 -12.22 -9.79 -18.71
C PHE A 460 -12.41 -8.47 -17.95
N PHE A 461 -11.95 -8.40 -16.70
CA PHE A 461 -12.02 -7.16 -15.91
C PHE A 461 -11.09 -6.07 -16.44
N LEU A 462 -9.94 -6.42 -17.02
CA LEU A 462 -9.08 -5.45 -17.71
C LEU A 462 -9.80 -4.82 -18.93
N CYS A 463 -10.50 -5.63 -19.72
CA CYS A 463 -11.33 -5.14 -20.83
C CYS A 463 -12.47 -4.25 -20.33
N LEU A 464 -13.09 -4.59 -19.19
CA LEU A 464 -14.14 -3.78 -18.58
C LEU A 464 -13.64 -2.39 -18.19
N ILE A 465 -12.43 -2.28 -17.62
CA ILE A 465 -11.82 -0.97 -17.34
C ILE A 465 -11.65 -0.16 -18.62
N LEU A 466 -11.11 -0.76 -19.69
CA LEU A 466 -10.92 -0.07 -20.96
C LEU A 466 -12.27 0.42 -21.54
N ALA A 467 -13.33 -0.38 -21.42
CA ALA A 467 -14.68 0.05 -21.80
C ALA A 467 -15.18 1.21 -20.93
N ALA A 468 -14.91 1.21 -19.63
CA ALA A 468 -15.26 2.31 -18.73
C ALA A 468 -14.51 3.61 -19.10
N VAL A 469 -13.23 3.53 -19.46
CA VAL A 469 -12.45 4.68 -19.97
C VAL A 469 -13.06 5.23 -21.27
N ILE A 470 -13.47 4.36 -22.19
CA ILE A 470 -14.20 4.79 -23.39
C ILE A 470 -15.52 5.48 -23.01
N GLY A 471 -16.23 4.97 -21.99
CA GLY A 471 -17.43 5.59 -21.44
C GLY A 471 -17.19 7.01 -20.90
N THR A 472 -16.09 7.23 -20.16
CA THR A 472 -15.75 8.57 -19.65
C THR A 472 -15.36 9.54 -20.77
N ILE A 473 -14.75 9.05 -21.85
CA ILE A 473 -14.48 9.83 -23.07
C ILE A 473 -15.79 10.25 -23.75
N ILE A 474 -16.74 9.35 -23.90
CA ILE A 474 -18.06 9.69 -24.49
C ILE A 474 -18.77 10.73 -23.63
N TYR A 475 -18.77 10.58 -22.30
CA TYR A 475 -19.30 11.57 -21.37
C TYR A 475 -18.67 12.95 -21.59
N ARG A 476 -17.35 12.99 -21.73
CA ARG A 476 -16.59 14.22 -21.95
C ARG A 476 -17.03 14.95 -23.23
N ILE A 477 -17.15 14.23 -24.34
CA ILE A 477 -17.58 14.79 -25.63
C ILE A 477 -18.97 15.43 -25.51
N VAL A 478 -19.90 14.74 -24.84
CA VAL A 478 -21.27 15.24 -24.64
C VAL A 478 -21.28 16.46 -23.73
N LEU A 479 -20.56 16.40 -22.60
CA LEU A 479 -20.51 17.51 -21.64
C LEU A 479 -19.91 18.77 -22.28
N LEU A 480 -18.87 18.62 -23.11
CA LEU A 480 -18.26 19.74 -23.82
C LEU A 480 -19.28 20.47 -24.71
N GLN A 481 -20.08 19.72 -25.49
CA GLN A 481 -21.14 20.28 -26.33
C GLN A 481 -22.19 21.04 -25.50
N VAL A 482 -22.57 20.50 -24.34
CA VAL A 482 -23.54 21.15 -23.44
C VAL A 482 -22.98 22.45 -22.86
N LEU A 483 -21.71 22.46 -22.43
CA LEU A 483 -21.09 23.65 -21.82
C LEU A 483 -20.89 24.78 -22.83
N TYR A 484 -20.59 24.49 -24.09
CA TYR A 484 -20.49 25.52 -25.14
C TYR A 484 -21.84 26.19 -25.47
N ARG A 485 -22.96 25.53 -25.15
CA ARG A 485 -24.30 26.15 -25.27
C ARG A 485 -24.49 27.32 -24.30
N VAL A 486 -23.85 27.28 -23.12
CA VAL A 486 -24.00 28.29 -22.07
C VAL A 486 -22.96 29.40 -22.27
N HIS A 487 -23.41 30.56 -22.75
CA HIS A 487 -22.52 31.68 -23.12
C HIS A 487 -21.54 32.09 -22.00
N SER A 488 -21.99 32.12 -20.74
CA SER A 488 -21.18 32.52 -19.58
C SER A 488 -20.04 31.54 -19.25
N ILE A 489 -20.14 30.27 -19.62
CA ILE A 489 -19.19 29.20 -19.23
C ILE A 489 -18.25 28.82 -20.40
N ARG A 490 -18.52 29.30 -21.62
CA ARG A 490 -17.70 29.05 -22.83
C ARG A 490 -16.17 29.14 -22.62
N PRO A 491 -15.60 30.21 -22.03
CA PRO A 491 -14.13 30.32 -21.90
C PRO A 491 -13.53 29.30 -20.92
N PHE A 492 -14.30 28.84 -19.94
CA PHE A 492 -13.87 27.85 -18.94
C PHE A 492 -14.36 26.44 -19.24
N ALA A 493 -15.07 26.23 -20.36
CA ALA A 493 -15.73 24.96 -20.68
C ALA A 493 -14.73 23.78 -20.68
N MET A 494 -13.55 23.94 -21.27
CA MET A 494 -12.52 22.89 -21.30
C MET A 494 -11.96 22.56 -19.92
N LEU A 495 -11.79 23.57 -19.05
CA LEU A 495 -11.33 23.37 -17.67
C LEU A 495 -12.38 22.60 -16.85
N PHE A 496 -13.63 23.05 -16.87
CA PHE A 496 -14.72 22.38 -16.16
C PHE A 496 -14.97 20.97 -16.68
N THR A 497 -14.94 20.75 -18.00
CA THR A 497 -15.10 19.42 -18.59
C THR A 497 -13.98 18.49 -18.12
N SER A 498 -12.73 18.96 -18.11
CA SER A 498 -11.59 18.14 -17.67
C SER A 498 -11.66 17.80 -16.19
N LEU A 499 -12.03 18.77 -15.34
CA LEU A 499 -12.17 18.56 -13.89
C LEU A 499 -13.29 17.57 -13.57
N THR A 500 -14.49 17.76 -14.15
CA THR A 500 -15.65 16.87 -13.93
C THR A 500 -15.43 15.48 -14.49
N THR A 501 -14.76 15.35 -15.64
CA THR A 501 -14.40 14.04 -16.19
C THR A 501 -13.40 13.33 -15.30
N ALA A 502 -12.38 14.05 -14.79
CA ALA A 502 -11.40 13.47 -13.88
C ALA A 502 -12.02 13.01 -12.55
N THR A 503 -12.95 13.77 -11.97
CA THR A 503 -13.64 13.38 -10.74
C THR A 503 -14.59 12.20 -10.96
N LEU A 504 -15.35 12.18 -12.06
CA LEU A 504 -16.20 11.05 -12.41
C LEU A 504 -15.37 9.79 -12.63
N ASN A 505 -14.25 9.91 -13.35
CA ASN A 505 -13.33 8.80 -13.56
C ASN A 505 -12.75 8.28 -12.23
N LEU A 506 -12.38 9.17 -11.30
CA LEU A 506 -11.95 8.76 -9.96
C LEU A 506 -13.02 7.94 -9.22
N VAL A 507 -14.29 8.35 -9.28
CA VAL A 507 -15.40 7.59 -8.66
C VAL A 507 -15.52 6.20 -9.28
N VAL A 508 -15.45 6.09 -10.60
CA VAL A 508 -15.48 4.80 -11.31
C VAL A 508 -14.30 3.91 -10.90
N ILE A 509 -13.08 4.47 -10.83
CA ILE A 509 -11.87 3.76 -10.41
C ILE A 509 -12.06 3.18 -9.00
N LEU A 510 -12.57 3.96 -8.04
CA LEU A 510 -12.78 3.52 -6.65
C LEU A 510 -13.79 2.37 -6.57
N ILE A 511 -14.92 2.48 -7.29
CA ILE A 511 -15.95 1.43 -7.32
C ILE A 511 -15.39 0.13 -7.91
N MET A 512 -14.70 0.22 -9.06
CA MET A 512 -14.12 -0.94 -9.73
C MET A 512 -13.04 -1.62 -8.89
N SER A 513 -12.20 -0.83 -8.21
CA SER A 513 -11.19 -1.32 -7.27
C SER A 513 -11.78 -2.15 -6.15
N TYR A 514 -12.87 -1.69 -5.52
CA TYR A 514 -13.54 -2.42 -4.46
C TYR A 514 -14.05 -3.79 -4.91
N PHE A 515 -14.78 -3.82 -6.03
CA PHE A 515 -15.35 -5.07 -6.57
C PHE A 515 -14.27 -6.07 -6.98
N TYR A 516 -13.22 -5.60 -7.66
CA TYR A 516 -12.16 -6.49 -8.12
C TYR A 516 -11.32 -7.05 -6.98
N SER A 517 -10.95 -6.25 -5.97
CA SER A 517 -10.19 -6.77 -4.82
C SER A 517 -10.96 -7.88 -4.08
N TYR A 518 -12.28 -7.72 -3.92
CA TYR A 518 -13.14 -8.77 -3.36
C TYR A 518 -13.14 -10.05 -4.23
N LEU A 519 -13.30 -9.90 -5.54
CA LEU A 519 -13.30 -11.02 -6.47
C LEU A 519 -11.93 -11.72 -6.53
N ALA A 520 -10.84 -10.95 -6.56
CA ALA A 520 -9.48 -11.44 -6.65
C ALA A 520 -9.15 -12.36 -5.47
N LEU A 521 -9.56 -12.01 -4.25
CA LEU A 521 -9.40 -12.87 -3.07
C LEU A 521 -10.11 -14.21 -3.25
N LYS A 522 -11.37 -14.18 -3.71
CA LYS A 522 -12.14 -15.41 -3.98
C LYS A 522 -11.54 -16.26 -5.10
N LEU A 523 -11.04 -15.64 -6.16
CA LEU A 523 -10.36 -16.33 -7.26
C LEU A 523 -9.06 -16.98 -6.79
N THR A 524 -8.27 -16.30 -5.97
CA THR A 524 -7.01 -16.84 -5.45
C THR A 524 -7.22 -17.97 -4.44
N ASP A 525 -8.27 -17.92 -3.62
CA ASP A 525 -8.64 -19.06 -2.78
C ASP A 525 -9.08 -20.27 -3.61
N TRP A 526 -9.76 -20.02 -4.74
CA TRP A 526 -10.20 -21.08 -5.66
C TRP A 526 -9.04 -21.79 -6.39
N GLU A 527 -7.87 -21.14 -6.51
CA GLU A 527 -6.64 -21.72 -7.09
C GLU A 527 -5.93 -22.72 -6.17
N TYR A 528 -6.26 -22.75 -4.87
CA TYR A 528 -5.61 -23.57 -3.84
C TYR A 528 -4.07 -23.51 -3.91
N PRO A 529 -3.44 -22.34 -3.62
CA PRO A 529 -2.00 -22.24 -3.46
C PRO A 529 -1.52 -23.08 -2.26
N ARG A 530 -0.28 -23.60 -2.35
CA ARG A 530 0.26 -24.54 -1.36
C ARG A 530 0.67 -23.85 -0.05
N THR A 531 1.35 -22.72 -0.15
CA THR A 531 1.83 -21.94 1.01
C THR A 531 1.19 -20.55 1.04
N GLN A 532 1.25 -19.88 2.19
CA GLN A 532 0.77 -18.51 2.32
C GLN A 532 1.56 -17.55 1.43
N SER A 533 2.87 -17.73 1.29
CA SER A 533 3.68 -16.92 0.37
C SER A 533 3.29 -17.09 -1.11
N GLU A 534 2.91 -18.28 -1.54
CA GLU A 534 2.41 -18.50 -2.92
C GLU A 534 1.04 -17.83 -3.12
N PHE A 535 0.17 -17.89 -2.12
CA PHE A 535 -1.11 -17.15 -2.12
C PHE A 535 -0.87 -15.65 -2.23
N GLU A 536 -0.08 -15.07 -1.32
CA GLU A 536 0.22 -13.65 -1.29
C GLU A 536 0.81 -13.20 -2.62
N LYS A 537 1.80 -13.91 -3.18
CA LYS A 537 2.39 -13.58 -4.49
C LYS A 537 1.35 -13.60 -5.62
N SER A 538 0.54 -14.66 -5.72
CA SER A 538 -0.48 -14.80 -6.76
C SER A 538 -1.56 -13.72 -6.65
N TYR A 539 -2.03 -13.44 -5.43
CA TYR A 539 -2.98 -12.38 -5.14
C TYR A 539 -2.40 -11.01 -5.46
N THR A 540 -1.17 -10.73 -5.04
CA THR A 540 -0.49 -9.46 -5.30
C THR A 540 -0.35 -9.18 -6.79
N VAL A 541 0.07 -10.14 -7.60
CA VAL A 541 0.20 -9.91 -9.06
C VAL A 541 -1.15 -9.60 -9.70
N LYS A 542 -2.22 -10.33 -9.35
CA LYS A 542 -3.55 -10.10 -9.94
C LYS A 542 -4.14 -8.75 -9.56
N VAL A 543 -4.05 -8.38 -8.28
CA VAL A 543 -4.56 -7.09 -7.80
C VAL A 543 -3.70 -5.95 -8.33
N PHE A 544 -2.38 -6.07 -8.29
CA PHE A 544 -1.51 -5.03 -8.80
C PHE A 544 -1.70 -4.77 -10.30
N LEU A 545 -1.80 -5.80 -11.15
CA LEU A 545 -2.00 -5.61 -12.59
C LEU A 545 -3.34 -4.91 -12.91
N PHE A 546 -4.40 -5.29 -12.20
CA PHE A 546 -5.69 -4.61 -12.32
C PHE A 546 -5.60 -3.15 -11.87
N GLN A 547 -5.00 -2.90 -10.71
CA GLN A 547 -4.86 -1.56 -10.15
C GLN A 547 -3.99 -0.66 -11.04
N LEU A 548 -2.89 -1.18 -11.59
CA LEU A 548 -2.04 -0.47 -12.54
C LEU A 548 -2.85 0.03 -13.74
N ILE A 549 -3.64 -0.84 -14.36
CA ILE A 549 -4.46 -0.47 -15.53
C ILE A 549 -5.60 0.46 -15.11
N ASN A 550 -6.28 0.20 -14.00
CA ASN A 550 -7.38 1.02 -13.50
C ASN A 550 -6.96 2.46 -13.20
N TRP A 551 -5.85 2.66 -12.47
CA TRP A 551 -5.37 3.99 -12.09
C TRP A 551 -4.71 4.77 -13.24
N TYR A 552 -3.96 4.10 -14.13
CA TYR A 552 -3.15 4.80 -15.13
C TYR A 552 -3.78 4.85 -16.53
N SER A 553 -4.75 3.99 -16.88
CA SER A 553 -5.33 3.93 -18.24
C SER A 553 -5.88 5.26 -18.75
N SER A 554 -6.67 5.98 -17.94
CA SER A 554 -7.21 7.29 -18.31
C SER A 554 -6.11 8.33 -18.54
N ILE A 555 -5.03 8.26 -17.74
CA ILE A 555 -3.89 9.17 -17.85
C ILE A 555 -3.07 8.85 -19.11
N PHE A 556 -2.85 7.57 -19.39
CA PHE A 556 -2.22 7.10 -20.63
C PHE A 556 -3.01 7.51 -21.88
N TYR A 557 -4.35 7.48 -21.82
CA TYR A 557 -5.21 7.99 -22.88
C TYR A 557 -4.98 9.49 -23.13
N VAL A 558 -5.08 10.31 -22.08
CA VAL A 558 -4.91 11.77 -22.19
C VAL A 558 -3.49 12.13 -22.66
N ALA A 559 -2.48 11.38 -22.22
CA ALA A 559 -1.11 11.56 -22.67
C ALA A 559 -0.93 11.20 -24.15
N PHE A 560 -1.16 9.95 -24.54
CA PHE A 560 -0.64 9.45 -25.83
C PHE A 560 -1.67 9.35 -26.96
N PHE A 561 -2.94 9.16 -26.62
CA PHE A 561 -3.97 8.87 -27.61
C PHE A 561 -4.86 10.07 -27.92
N LYS A 562 -4.94 11.04 -27.01
CA LYS A 562 -5.70 12.27 -27.25
C LYS A 562 -4.99 13.16 -28.28
N GLY A 563 -5.73 13.64 -29.30
CA GLY A 563 -5.24 14.56 -30.32
C GLY A 563 -4.38 13.94 -31.44
N THR A 564 -3.93 12.69 -31.31
CA THR A 564 -3.13 12.02 -32.36
C THR A 564 -3.97 11.51 -33.53
N PHE A 565 -5.20 11.07 -33.27
CA PHE A 565 -6.11 10.54 -34.30
C PHE A 565 -6.97 11.60 -35.01
N SER A 566 -6.88 12.87 -34.60
CA SER A 566 -7.84 13.90 -34.97
C SER A 566 -7.38 14.87 -36.07
N GLY A 567 -6.34 14.49 -36.82
CA GLY A 567 -5.55 15.40 -37.67
C GLY A 567 -6.24 16.12 -38.83
N LEU A 568 -7.50 15.84 -39.19
CA LEU A 568 -8.21 16.67 -40.18
C LEU A 568 -9.61 17.05 -39.68
N PRO A 569 -9.97 18.36 -39.66
CA PRO A 569 -11.33 18.79 -39.34
C PRO A 569 -12.37 18.07 -40.20
N GLY A 570 -13.42 17.51 -39.58
CA GLY A 570 -14.49 16.80 -40.27
C GLY A 570 -14.28 15.30 -40.51
N ARG A 571 -13.08 14.74 -40.25
CA ARG A 571 -12.84 13.29 -40.35
C ARG A 571 -13.56 12.53 -39.23
N ARG A 572 -14.32 11.49 -39.59
CA ARG A 572 -15.06 10.62 -38.65
C ARG A 572 -14.42 9.24 -38.57
N ILE A 573 -14.31 8.71 -37.36
CA ILE A 573 -13.84 7.35 -37.07
C ILE A 573 -14.99 6.62 -36.36
N PHE A 574 -15.50 5.53 -36.94
CA PHE A 574 -16.68 4.81 -36.44
C PHE A 574 -17.92 5.71 -36.21
N GLY A 575 -18.11 6.73 -37.05
CA GLY A 575 -19.25 7.67 -36.96
C GLY A 575 -19.12 8.74 -35.87
N LEU A 576 -18.11 8.66 -35.00
CA LEU A 576 -17.79 9.66 -33.97
C LEU A 576 -16.62 10.53 -34.42
N ARG A 577 -16.61 11.80 -34.00
CA ARG A 577 -15.48 12.70 -34.21
C ARG A 577 -14.48 12.52 -33.05
N PRO A 578 -13.20 12.20 -33.32
CA PRO A 578 -12.19 12.05 -32.27
C PRO A 578 -11.92 13.38 -31.56
N GLU A 579 -11.52 13.31 -30.28
CA GLU A 579 -11.23 14.49 -29.47
C GLU A 579 -9.96 15.22 -29.92
N ASN A 580 -10.04 16.56 -29.95
CA ASN A 580 -8.89 17.44 -30.16
C ASN A 580 -8.32 17.96 -28.83
N CYS A 581 -7.04 18.33 -28.86
CA CYS A 581 -6.41 19.13 -27.81
C CYS A 581 -6.73 20.62 -27.98
N ASP A 582 -6.54 21.40 -26.91
CA ASP A 582 -6.48 22.86 -27.01
C ASP A 582 -5.30 23.30 -27.91
N PRO A 583 -5.36 24.49 -28.53
CA PRO A 583 -4.28 24.99 -29.38
C PRO A 583 -2.88 25.01 -28.72
N SER A 584 -2.79 25.13 -27.40
CA SER A 584 -1.51 25.11 -26.69
C SER A 584 -1.07 23.72 -26.18
N GLY A 585 -1.82 22.66 -26.52
CA GLY A 585 -1.50 21.25 -26.24
C GLY A 585 -2.45 20.57 -25.25
N CYS A 586 -2.14 19.31 -24.91
CA CYS A 586 -2.91 18.49 -23.96
C CYS A 586 -2.27 18.40 -22.56
N MET A 587 -1.12 19.04 -22.33
CA MET A 587 -0.33 18.88 -21.09
C MET A 587 -1.08 19.34 -19.84
N VAL A 588 -1.79 20.46 -19.89
CA VAL A 588 -2.54 20.97 -18.72
C VAL A 588 -3.67 20.01 -18.33
N GLU A 589 -4.34 19.39 -19.31
CA GLU A 589 -5.37 18.39 -19.00
C GLU A 589 -4.79 17.16 -18.32
N LEU A 590 -3.61 16.72 -18.78
CA LEU A 590 -2.87 15.64 -18.16
C LEU A 590 -2.55 15.99 -16.69
N VAL A 591 -2.04 17.20 -16.43
CA VAL A 591 -1.75 17.69 -15.09
C VAL A 591 -3.00 17.72 -14.21
N ILE A 592 -4.12 18.24 -14.71
CA ILE A 592 -5.38 18.28 -13.96
C ILE A 592 -5.84 16.85 -13.63
N SER A 593 -5.84 15.95 -14.61
CA SER A 593 -6.27 14.56 -14.40
C SER A 593 -5.40 13.86 -13.34
N LEU A 594 -4.08 14.02 -13.41
CA LEU A 594 -3.14 13.44 -12.46
C LEU A 594 -3.32 14.05 -11.07
N ALA A 595 -3.41 15.37 -10.96
CA ALA A 595 -3.60 16.05 -9.68
C ALA A 595 -4.93 15.65 -9.02
N THR A 596 -6.03 15.60 -9.78
CA THR A 596 -7.33 15.17 -9.26
C THR A 596 -7.32 13.71 -8.82
N ILE A 597 -6.72 12.80 -9.59
CA ILE A 597 -6.65 11.37 -9.24
C ILE A 597 -5.74 11.15 -8.03
N MET A 598 -4.55 11.74 -8.02
CA MET A 598 -3.58 11.55 -6.94
C MET A 598 -4.04 12.16 -5.63
N LEU A 599 -4.46 13.43 -5.63
CA LEU A 599 -4.99 14.10 -4.43
C LEU A 599 -6.33 13.48 -4.02
N GLY A 600 -7.19 13.13 -4.97
CA GLY A 600 -8.47 12.49 -4.69
C GLY A 600 -8.30 11.12 -4.04
N LYS A 601 -7.36 10.29 -4.50
CA LYS A 601 -6.99 9.03 -3.85
C LYS A 601 -6.49 9.27 -2.42
N THR A 602 -5.53 10.18 -2.25
CA THR A 602 -4.99 10.52 -0.93
C THR A 602 -6.10 10.97 0.03
N LEU A 603 -6.97 11.88 -0.41
CA LEU A 603 -8.09 12.34 0.39
C LEU A 603 -9.07 11.21 0.71
N TYR A 604 -9.35 10.32 -0.24
CA TYR A 604 -10.23 9.18 -0.01
C TYR A 604 -9.63 8.20 1.00
N ASN A 605 -8.35 7.84 0.87
CA ASN A 605 -7.67 6.93 1.79
C ASN A 605 -7.62 7.54 3.19
N SER A 606 -7.08 8.76 3.35
CA SER A 606 -7.02 9.42 4.66
C SER A 606 -8.42 9.60 5.28
N ALA A 607 -9.44 9.90 4.47
CA ALA A 607 -10.82 9.97 4.93
C ALA A 607 -11.33 8.60 5.35
N MET A 608 -11.13 7.54 4.57
CA MET A 608 -11.54 6.19 4.96
C MET A 608 -10.77 5.72 6.19
N GLU A 609 -9.49 6.00 6.36
CA GLU A 609 -8.77 5.59 7.56
C GLU A 609 -9.25 6.30 8.82
N PHE A 610 -9.52 7.61 8.72
CA PHE A 610 -10.03 8.39 9.84
C PHE A 610 -11.50 8.07 10.15
N PHE A 611 -12.33 8.00 9.11
CA PHE A 611 -13.76 7.78 9.25
C PHE A 611 -14.11 6.31 9.39
N ASN A 612 -13.43 5.32 8.82
CA ASN A 612 -13.80 3.90 8.93
C ASN A 612 -14.01 3.43 10.38
N PRO A 613 -13.15 3.71 11.37
CA PRO A 613 -13.45 3.35 12.76
C PRO A 613 -14.67 4.08 13.34
N VAL A 614 -14.94 5.33 12.91
CA VAL A 614 -16.05 6.18 13.37
C VAL A 614 -17.36 5.87 12.63
N PHE A 615 -17.33 5.78 11.32
CA PHE A 615 -18.39 5.41 10.37
C PHE A 615 -18.81 3.97 10.54
N LEU A 616 -17.90 3.01 10.72
CA LEU A 616 -18.30 1.70 11.21
C LEU A 616 -19.05 1.90 12.51
N THR A 617 -18.56 2.64 13.50
CA THR A 617 -19.28 2.87 14.77
C THR A 617 -20.68 3.54 14.59
N ILE A 618 -20.86 4.46 13.64
CA ILE A 618 -22.10 5.22 13.39
C ILE A 618 -23.10 4.47 12.48
N PHE A 619 -22.64 3.92 11.35
CA PHE A 619 -23.46 3.17 10.40
C PHE A 619 -23.97 1.87 11.02
N ARG A 620 -23.17 1.27 11.89
CA ARG A 620 -23.54 0.20 12.83
C ARG A 620 -24.62 0.60 13.84
N GLY A 621 -24.80 1.90 14.11
CA GLY A 621 -25.91 2.43 14.89
C GLY A 621 -27.19 2.64 14.07
N PHE A 622 -27.08 2.92 12.77
CA PHE A 622 -28.21 3.25 11.88
C PHE A 622 -28.84 2.05 11.15
N THR A 623 -28.10 0.97 10.88
CA THR A 623 -28.60 -0.24 10.17
C THR A 623 -29.38 -1.23 11.06
N LEU A 624 -30.20 -0.72 11.99
CA LEU A 624 -31.00 -1.49 12.95
C LEU A 624 -32.50 -1.50 12.63
N LYS A 625 -32.90 -1.73 11.36
CA LYS A 625 -34.32 -1.92 10.98
C LYS A 625 -34.57 -2.89 9.77
N ILE A 626 -33.81 -3.98 9.58
CA ILE A 626 -34.06 -5.03 8.55
C ILE A 626 -33.71 -6.43 9.15
N PRO A 627 -34.42 -7.55 8.82
CA PRO A 627 -34.52 -8.74 9.70
C PRO A 627 -33.27 -9.64 9.77
N GLU A 628 -33.25 -10.47 10.82
CA GLU A 628 -32.08 -10.92 11.59
C GLU A 628 -31.25 -12.07 10.99
N SER A 629 -29.92 -11.91 10.95
CA SER A 629 -28.94 -13.00 10.97
C SER A 629 -28.25 -13.07 12.35
N ARG A 630 -27.91 -14.29 12.80
CA ARG A 630 -27.39 -14.61 14.15
C ARG A 630 -26.07 -13.87 14.48
N SER A 631 -25.25 -13.57 13.48
CA SER A 631 -23.99 -12.81 13.64
C SER A 631 -24.23 -11.34 13.99
N THR A 632 -25.29 -10.74 13.45
CA THR A 632 -25.66 -9.33 13.67
C THR A 632 -26.20 -9.09 15.10
N ARG A 633 -26.80 -10.11 15.72
CA ARG A 633 -27.33 -10.07 17.10
C ARG A 633 -26.22 -9.95 18.15
N ILE A 634 -25.10 -10.65 17.94
CA ILE A 634 -23.90 -10.59 18.78
C ILE A 634 -23.22 -9.22 18.68
N GLU A 635 -23.25 -8.60 17.50
CA GLU A 635 -22.64 -7.28 17.29
C GLU A 635 -23.45 -6.13 17.90
N LYS A 636 -24.78 -6.21 17.90
CA LYS A 636 -25.65 -5.24 18.58
C LYS A 636 -25.40 -5.25 20.09
N PHE A 637 -25.31 -6.44 20.68
CA PHE A 637 -24.98 -6.64 22.10
C PHE A 637 -23.58 -6.10 22.45
N ARG A 638 -22.58 -6.32 21.57
CA ARG A 638 -21.23 -5.72 21.71
C ARG A 638 -21.24 -4.19 21.75
N ARG A 639 -22.14 -3.53 21.00
CA ARG A 639 -22.21 -2.07 20.89
C ARG A 639 -22.94 -1.42 22.06
N GLU A 640 -24.04 -2.03 22.51
CA GLU A 640 -24.74 -1.62 23.73
C GLU A 640 -23.79 -1.72 24.92
N LYS A 641 -23.05 -2.84 25.03
CA LYS A 641 -22.02 -2.99 26.06
C LYS A 641 -20.81 -2.08 25.87
N LYS A 642 -20.36 -1.78 24.65
CA LYS A 642 -19.29 -0.80 24.41
C LYS A 642 -19.68 0.61 24.86
N LYS A 643 -20.93 1.03 24.66
CA LYS A 643 -21.45 2.31 25.16
C LYS A 643 -21.52 2.36 26.68
N GLU A 644 -21.87 1.25 27.33
CA GLU A 644 -21.74 1.08 28.79
C GLU A 644 -20.26 1.01 29.24
N MET A 645 -19.37 0.50 28.40
CA MET A 645 -17.92 0.38 28.66
C MET A 645 -17.22 1.75 28.59
N ASP A 646 -17.62 2.61 27.65
CA ASP A 646 -17.08 3.96 27.47
C ASP A 646 -17.44 4.89 28.65
N SER A 647 -18.54 4.63 29.39
CA SER A 647 -18.87 5.34 30.63
C SER A 647 -18.25 4.72 31.90
N ILE A 648 -17.75 3.48 31.83
CA ILE A 648 -17.19 2.69 32.95
C ILE A 648 -15.73 2.29 32.63
N CYS A 649 -14.96 3.18 31.99
CA CYS A 649 -13.67 2.84 31.38
C CYS A 649 -12.57 2.38 32.37
N ILE A 650 -12.81 2.47 33.68
CA ILE A 650 -11.80 2.26 34.74
C ILE A 650 -11.69 0.78 35.19
N SER A 651 -12.57 -0.15 34.77
CA SER A 651 -12.59 -1.51 35.36
C SER A 651 -12.79 -2.70 34.41
N VAL A 652 -12.67 -2.48 33.10
CA VAL A 652 -12.87 -3.54 32.10
C VAL A 652 -11.54 -4.27 31.84
N PRO A 653 -11.52 -5.61 31.89
CA PRO A 653 -10.29 -6.38 31.70
C PRO A 653 -9.75 -6.27 30.27
N ARG A 654 -8.42 -6.41 30.12
CA ARG A 654 -7.70 -6.14 28.86
C ARG A 654 -8.16 -7.01 27.69
N TRP A 655 -8.38 -8.30 27.93
CA TRP A 655 -8.82 -9.24 26.91
C TRP A 655 -10.20 -8.89 26.33
N GLU A 656 -11.10 -8.30 27.13
CA GLU A 656 -12.41 -7.81 26.67
C GLU A 656 -12.29 -6.52 25.85
N TRP A 657 -11.37 -5.62 26.23
CA TRP A 657 -11.07 -4.43 25.42
C TRP A 657 -10.52 -4.79 24.05
N ASP A 658 -9.52 -5.67 23.99
CA ASP A 658 -8.91 -6.08 22.73
C ASP A 658 -9.90 -6.87 21.86
N TYR A 659 -10.83 -7.61 22.48
CA TYR A 659 -11.95 -8.24 21.77
C TYR A 659 -12.85 -7.21 21.06
N ALA A 660 -12.99 -6.00 21.59
CA ALA A 660 -13.80 -4.94 21.00
C ALA A 660 -13.10 -4.18 19.86
N LEU A 661 -11.78 -4.33 19.70
CA LEU A 661 -11.00 -3.73 18.61
C LEU A 661 -11.30 -4.41 17.26
N THR A 662 -10.99 -3.69 16.18
CA THR A 662 -11.17 -4.21 14.81
C THR A 662 -10.26 -5.43 14.58
N PRO A 663 -10.80 -6.57 14.12
CA PRO A 663 -9.99 -7.74 13.82
C PRO A 663 -9.04 -7.47 12.65
N ILE A 664 -7.88 -8.11 12.70
CA ILE A 664 -6.90 -8.09 11.62
C ILE A 664 -7.25 -9.19 10.62
N TYR A 665 -7.20 -8.86 9.33
CA TYR A 665 -7.27 -9.83 8.24
C TYR A 665 -5.85 -10.34 7.91
N GLU A 666 -5.73 -11.57 7.38
CA GLU A 666 -4.42 -12.21 7.14
C GLU A 666 -3.48 -11.33 6.28
N GLN A 667 -4.02 -10.60 5.30
CA GLN A 667 -3.25 -9.79 4.34
C GLN A 667 -3.14 -8.31 4.75
N PHE A 668 -3.10 -7.99 6.05
CA PHE A 668 -3.23 -6.60 6.55
C PHE A 668 -2.23 -5.56 6.04
N LEU A 669 -1.08 -5.97 5.50
CA LEU A 669 -0.09 -5.08 4.90
C LEU A 669 -0.23 -4.92 3.38
N PHE A 670 -1.07 -5.75 2.76
CA PHE A 670 -1.19 -5.78 1.31
C PHE A 670 -1.65 -4.44 0.75
N ASP A 671 -2.72 -3.87 1.32
CA ASP A 671 -3.28 -2.59 0.88
C ASP A 671 -2.26 -1.46 1.10
N GLU A 672 -1.51 -1.50 2.20
CA GLU A 672 -0.47 -0.51 2.52
C GLU A 672 0.67 -0.52 1.50
N TYR A 673 1.19 -1.70 1.14
CA TYR A 673 2.22 -1.82 0.10
C TYR A 673 1.71 -1.45 -1.29
N LEU A 674 0.45 -1.81 -1.60
CA LEU A 674 -0.20 -1.44 -2.85
C LEU A 674 -0.25 0.08 -3.01
N ASP A 675 -0.58 0.79 -1.93
CA ASP A 675 -0.66 2.24 -1.93
C ASP A 675 0.69 2.91 -2.16
N ILE A 676 1.75 2.42 -1.52
CA ILE A 676 3.12 2.88 -1.78
C ILE A 676 3.51 2.63 -3.24
N ALA A 677 3.21 1.44 -3.79
CA ALA A 677 3.57 1.08 -5.16
C ALA A 677 2.86 1.97 -6.21
N ILE A 678 1.56 2.21 -6.04
CA ILE A 678 0.77 3.09 -6.91
C ILE A 678 1.23 4.56 -6.75
N GLN A 679 1.54 5.01 -5.53
CA GLN A 679 2.09 6.34 -5.32
C GLN A 679 3.47 6.51 -5.99
N PHE A 680 4.34 5.50 -5.89
CA PHE A 680 5.63 5.48 -6.59
C PHE A 680 5.47 5.57 -8.10
N GLY A 681 4.48 4.89 -8.68
CA GLY A 681 4.16 5.02 -10.11
C GLY A 681 3.68 6.41 -10.49
N PHE A 682 2.81 7.07 -9.70
CA PHE A 682 2.40 8.47 -9.97
C PHE A 682 3.59 9.44 -9.95
N VAL A 683 4.53 9.23 -9.03
CA VAL A 683 5.72 10.09 -8.87
C VAL A 683 6.75 9.87 -9.98
N THR A 684 6.83 8.66 -10.56
CA THR A 684 7.91 8.32 -11.51
C THR A 684 7.46 8.28 -12.98
N LEU A 685 6.27 7.80 -13.31
CA LEU A 685 5.80 7.61 -14.69
C LEU A 685 5.47 8.93 -15.41
N PHE A 686 4.96 9.92 -14.69
CA PHE A 686 4.40 11.16 -15.27
C PHE A 686 5.06 12.42 -14.69
N VAL A 687 6.30 12.29 -14.23
CA VAL A 687 7.01 13.38 -13.52
C VAL A 687 7.38 14.54 -14.44
N SER A 688 7.55 14.27 -15.74
CA SER A 688 7.76 15.30 -16.76
C SER A 688 6.55 16.21 -16.95
N ALA A 689 5.34 15.70 -16.70
CA ALA A 689 4.10 16.48 -16.78
C ALA A 689 3.84 17.26 -15.49
N PHE A 690 4.05 16.64 -14.32
CA PHE A 690 3.73 17.25 -13.02
C PHE A 690 4.92 17.25 -12.05
N PRO A 691 5.76 18.30 -12.05
CA PRO A 691 6.96 18.35 -11.20
C PRO A 691 6.66 18.45 -9.69
N LEU A 692 5.43 18.84 -9.31
CA LEU A 692 4.99 18.89 -7.92
C LEU A 692 4.55 17.52 -7.35
N ALA A 693 4.50 16.46 -8.17
CA ALA A 693 4.07 15.12 -7.72
C ALA A 693 4.86 14.63 -6.48
N PRO A 694 6.22 14.72 -6.44
CA PRO A 694 6.98 14.27 -5.28
C PRO A 694 6.66 15.05 -4.00
N PHE A 695 6.34 16.34 -4.10
CA PHE A 695 6.02 17.18 -2.95
C PHE A 695 4.70 16.75 -2.29
N PHE A 696 3.65 16.55 -3.07
CA PHE A 696 2.38 16.05 -2.55
C PHE A 696 2.51 14.61 -2.04
N ALA A 697 3.29 13.77 -2.73
CA ALA A 697 3.63 12.43 -2.27
C ALA A 697 4.38 12.44 -0.92
N LEU A 698 5.30 13.40 -0.71
CA LEU A 698 6.02 13.55 0.56
C LEU A 698 5.07 13.90 1.71
N ILE A 699 4.16 14.87 1.50
CA ILE A 699 3.14 15.23 2.49
C ILE A 699 2.27 14.02 2.81
N ASN A 700 1.81 13.31 1.79
CA ASN A 700 1.00 12.10 1.96
C ASN A 700 1.74 11.07 2.81
N ASN A 701 2.98 10.72 2.45
CA ASN A 701 3.74 9.67 3.14
C ASN A 701 4.07 10.04 4.60
N VAL A 702 4.29 11.33 4.89
CA VAL A 702 4.50 11.81 6.26
C VAL A 702 3.23 11.66 7.11
N LEU A 703 2.06 11.99 6.56
CA LEU A 703 0.78 11.82 7.26
C LEU A 703 0.40 10.34 7.40
N GLU A 704 0.47 9.58 6.30
CA GLU A 704 0.12 8.17 6.22
C GLU A 704 0.92 7.35 7.23
N SER A 705 2.25 7.56 7.30
CA SER A 705 3.11 6.84 8.25
C SER A 705 2.67 6.98 9.72
N ARG A 706 1.94 8.05 10.07
CA ARG A 706 1.40 8.29 11.41
C ARG A 706 -0.01 7.78 11.58
N LEU A 707 -0.85 7.89 10.55
CA LEU A 707 -2.18 7.29 10.53
C LEU A 707 -2.06 5.76 10.65
N ASP A 708 -1.12 5.16 9.92
CA ASP A 708 -0.76 3.75 10.04
C ASP A 708 -0.30 3.38 11.45
N ALA A 709 0.64 4.15 12.01
CA ALA A 709 1.11 3.93 13.37
C ALA A 709 -0.04 3.95 14.39
N TYR A 710 -0.96 4.91 14.26
CA TYR A 710 -2.16 5.01 15.09
C TYR A 710 -3.11 3.81 14.88
N LYS A 711 -3.32 3.41 13.62
CA LYS A 711 -4.13 2.26 13.21
C LYS A 711 -3.66 0.98 13.90
N PHE A 712 -2.35 0.69 13.88
CA PHE A 712 -1.77 -0.49 14.52
C PHE A 712 -1.65 -0.43 16.04
N VAL A 713 -1.39 0.75 16.62
CA VAL A 713 -1.18 0.88 18.08
C VAL A 713 -2.51 0.97 18.84
N VAL A 714 -3.54 1.59 18.25
CA VAL A 714 -4.77 1.98 18.97
C VAL A 714 -6.04 1.34 18.40
N ALA A 715 -6.21 1.32 17.07
CA ALA A 715 -7.51 1.01 16.46
C ALA A 715 -7.74 -0.48 16.17
N MET A 716 -6.68 -1.21 15.84
CA MET A 716 -6.74 -2.63 15.49
C MET A 716 -6.29 -3.52 16.66
N ARG A 717 -6.66 -4.81 16.59
CA ARG A 717 -6.05 -5.84 17.43
C ARG A 717 -4.56 -5.95 17.13
N ARG A 718 -3.80 -6.66 17.97
CA ARG A 718 -2.38 -6.88 17.71
C ARG A 718 -2.19 -7.93 16.62
N PRO A 719 -1.42 -7.66 15.54
CA PRO A 719 -1.10 -8.66 14.54
C PRO A 719 -0.25 -9.78 15.13
N ILE A 720 -0.38 -10.97 14.56
CA ILE A 720 0.52 -12.07 14.87
C ILE A 720 1.91 -11.71 14.30
N PRO A 721 2.97 -11.72 15.12
CA PRO A 721 4.31 -11.39 14.64
C PRO A 721 4.79 -12.43 13.63
N GLU A 722 5.18 -11.98 12.44
CA GLU A 722 5.77 -12.82 11.40
C GLU A 722 7.22 -12.38 11.10
N ARG A 723 8.02 -13.36 10.68
CA ARG A 723 9.41 -13.16 10.27
C ARG A 723 9.51 -12.92 8.78
N ALA A 724 10.07 -11.77 8.39
CA ALA A 724 10.33 -11.43 7.00
C ALA A 724 11.66 -10.69 6.89
N LYS A 725 12.54 -11.16 6.00
CA LYS A 725 13.84 -10.53 5.73
C LYS A 725 13.75 -9.40 4.71
N ASP A 726 12.73 -9.41 3.87
CA ASP A 726 12.52 -8.49 2.77
C ASP A 726 11.02 -8.24 2.53
N ILE A 727 10.72 -7.21 1.72
CA ILE A 727 9.34 -6.85 1.34
C ILE A 727 8.72 -7.83 0.33
N GLY A 728 9.48 -8.83 -0.13
CA GLY A 728 9.02 -9.86 -1.05
C GLY A 728 8.78 -9.34 -2.47
N ILE A 729 7.64 -9.72 -3.06
CA ILE A 729 7.33 -9.47 -4.48
C ILE A 729 7.22 -7.98 -4.83
N TRP A 730 6.94 -7.13 -3.84
CA TRP A 730 6.82 -5.68 -4.02
C TRP A 730 8.09 -5.03 -4.56
N LEU A 731 9.28 -5.57 -4.23
CA LEU A 731 10.54 -5.07 -4.80
C LEU A 731 10.58 -5.27 -6.32
N SER A 732 10.12 -6.42 -6.79
CA SER A 732 10.06 -6.72 -8.23
C SER A 732 9.06 -5.81 -8.95
N ILE A 733 7.93 -5.50 -8.29
CA ILE A 733 6.91 -4.58 -8.80
C ILE A 733 7.48 -3.16 -8.92
N ILE A 734 8.14 -2.66 -7.87
CA ILE A 734 8.73 -1.31 -7.87
C ILE A 734 9.84 -1.20 -8.94
N ASP A 735 10.68 -2.21 -9.12
CA ASP A 735 11.68 -2.21 -10.21
C ASP A 735 11.03 -2.21 -11.60
N ALA A 736 9.94 -2.97 -11.79
CA ALA A 736 9.18 -2.96 -13.04
C ALA A 736 8.57 -1.58 -13.34
N ILE A 737 7.97 -0.93 -12.34
CA ILE A 737 7.47 0.45 -12.47
C ILE A 737 8.62 1.41 -12.80
N GLY A 738 9.76 1.29 -12.13
CA GLY A 738 10.94 2.13 -12.38
C GLY A 738 11.48 1.99 -13.80
N LYS A 739 11.46 0.77 -14.38
CA LYS A 739 11.82 0.53 -15.79
C LYS A 739 10.78 1.13 -16.74
N ALA A 740 9.49 0.97 -16.45
CA ALA A 740 8.41 1.55 -17.24
C ALA A 740 8.44 3.09 -17.21
N ALA A 741 8.82 3.70 -16.09
CA ALA A 741 8.94 5.16 -15.93
C ALA A 741 9.91 5.80 -16.92
N VAL A 742 11.04 5.16 -17.20
CA VAL A 742 12.01 5.65 -18.20
C VAL A 742 11.37 5.77 -19.57
N ILE A 743 10.62 4.73 -19.99
CA ILE A 743 9.96 4.67 -21.28
C ILE A 743 8.83 5.70 -21.33
N THR A 744 7.95 5.73 -20.32
CA THR A 744 6.82 6.66 -20.27
C THR A 744 7.28 8.11 -20.30
N ASN A 745 8.29 8.50 -19.50
CA ASN A 745 8.80 9.86 -19.51
C ASN A 745 9.38 10.27 -20.87
N ALA A 746 10.06 9.35 -21.57
CA ALA A 746 10.56 9.58 -22.93
C ALA A 746 9.41 9.86 -23.92
N PHE A 747 8.35 9.04 -23.87
CA PHE A 747 7.17 9.23 -24.72
C PHE A 747 6.41 10.51 -24.38
N VAL A 748 6.27 10.88 -23.10
CA VAL A 748 5.61 12.13 -22.69
C VAL A 748 6.38 13.33 -23.26
N ILE A 749 7.70 13.38 -23.09
CA ILE A 749 8.53 14.48 -23.62
C ILE A 749 8.50 14.53 -25.16
N ALA A 750 8.44 13.38 -25.83
CA ALA A 750 8.46 13.34 -27.29
C ALA A 750 7.09 13.71 -27.92
N PHE A 751 6.00 13.15 -27.41
CA PHE A 751 4.69 13.21 -28.09
C PHE A 751 3.72 14.20 -27.47
N THR A 752 3.78 14.45 -26.16
CA THR A 752 2.79 15.27 -25.46
C THR A 752 3.30 16.66 -25.17
N SER A 753 4.60 16.78 -24.89
CA SER A 753 5.32 18.05 -24.78
C SER A 753 5.61 18.67 -26.15
N ASP A 754 5.62 20.00 -26.19
CA ASP A 754 6.01 20.78 -27.37
C ASP A 754 7.55 20.97 -27.46
N PHE A 755 8.33 20.33 -26.60
CA PHE A 755 9.80 20.47 -26.53
C PHE A 755 10.51 20.12 -27.85
N ILE A 756 10.24 18.94 -28.42
CA ILE A 756 10.89 18.49 -29.66
C ILE A 756 10.53 19.38 -30.86
N PRO A 757 9.24 19.72 -31.11
CA PRO A 757 8.88 20.68 -32.16
C PRO A 757 9.58 22.04 -32.02
N ARG A 758 9.66 22.59 -30.80
CA ARG A 758 10.38 23.85 -30.53
C ARG A 758 11.87 23.74 -30.87
N LEU A 759 12.50 22.63 -30.50
CA LEU A 759 13.91 22.38 -30.78
C LEU A 759 14.19 22.26 -32.28
N VAL A 760 13.32 21.58 -33.03
CA VAL A 760 13.41 21.49 -34.50
C VAL A 760 13.23 22.86 -35.15
N HIS A 761 12.31 23.68 -34.64
CA HIS A 761 12.10 25.03 -35.15
C HIS A 761 13.32 25.93 -34.90
N ILE A 762 13.89 25.91 -33.70
CA ILE A 762 15.14 26.63 -33.37
C ILE A 762 16.28 26.16 -34.28
N TYR A 763 16.41 24.85 -34.51
CA TYR A 763 17.45 24.32 -35.39
C TYR A 763 17.31 24.82 -36.85
N ARG A 764 16.08 25.03 -37.32
CA ARG A 764 15.78 25.46 -38.70
C ARG A 764 15.82 26.98 -38.89
N TYR A 765 15.32 27.75 -37.92
CA TYR A 765 15.08 29.19 -38.02
C TYR A 765 15.85 30.04 -36.98
N SER A 766 16.76 29.43 -36.21
CA SER A 766 17.60 30.02 -35.15
C SER A 766 16.88 30.57 -33.91
N ASN A 767 15.67 31.12 -34.05
CA ASN A 767 14.87 31.68 -32.96
C ASN A 767 13.47 31.03 -32.88
N LEU A 768 12.74 31.27 -31.78
CA LEU A 768 11.36 30.82 -31.57
C LEU A 768 10.29 31.75 -32.16
N VAL A 769 10.69 32.87 -32.76
CA VAL A 769 9.77 33.86 -33.33
C VAL A 769 9.08 33.27 -34.56
N GLY A 770 7.75 33.30 -34.57
CA GLY A 770 6.93 32.71 -35.63
C GLY A 770 6.72 31.20 -35.48
N TYR A 771 7.10 30.59 -34.35
CA TYR A 771 6.87 29.17 -34.08
C TYR A 771 5.39 28.80 -34.21
N ILE A 772 4.49 29.59 -33.61
CA ILE A 772 3.05 29.33 -33.65
C ILE A 772 2.53 29.37 -35.09
N SER A 773 2.99 30.33 -35.89
CA SER A 773 2.61 30.43 -37.31
C SER A 773 3.05 29.19 -38.12
N SER A 774 4.20 28.60 -37.80
CA SER A 774 4.69 27.38 -38.46
C SER A 774 3.96 26.09 -38.04
N LYS A 775 3.29 26.13 -36.89
CA LYS A 775 2.52 25.01 -36.32
C LYS A 775 1.06 24.97 -36.82
N LEU A 776 0.57 26.09 -37.35
CA LEU A 776 -0.80 26.24 -37.83
C LEU A 776 -0.90 25.88 -39.32
N SER A 777 -1.95 25.16 -39.68
CA SER A 777 -2.32 24.84 -41.06
C SER A 777 -3.70 25.41 -41.40
N ILE A 778 -3.89 25.75 -42.68
CA ILE A 778 -5.10 26.40 -43.19
C ILE A 778 -6.09 25.34 -43.64
N PHE A 779 -7.35 25.49 -43.24
CA PHE A 779 -8.47 24.67 -43.65
C PHE A 779 -9.54 25.49 -44.35
N GLU A 780 -10.16 24.90 -45.38
CA GLU A 780 -11.29 25.50 -46.08
C GLU A 780 -12.61 24.98 -45.48
N PRO A 781 -13.40 25.81 -44.78
CA PRO A 781 -14.58 25.35 -44.06
C PRO A 781 -15.77 25.01 -44.97
N SER A 782 -15.66 25.12 -46.30
CA SER A 782 -16.74 24.81 -47.26
C SER A 782 -17.26 23.37 -47.15
N SER A 783 -16.42 22.43 -46.70
CA SER A 783 -16.80 21.04 -46.43
C SER A 783 -17.46 20.81 -45.07
N LEU A 784 -17.40 21.78 -44.14
CA LEU A 784 -18.14 21.76 -42.89
C LEU A 784 -19.45 22.52 -43.12
N HIS A 785 -20.59 21.82 -43.15
CA HIS A 785 -21.90 22.49 -43.25
C HIS A 785 -22.01 23.55 -42.13
N PRO A 786 -22.04 24.86 -42.46
CA PRO A 786 -22.17 25.89 -41.44
C PRO A 786 -23.57 25.77 -40.86
N ALA A 787 -23.63 25.56 -39.55
CA ALA A 787 -24.91 25.39 -38.91
C ALA A 787 -25.56 26.76 -38.65
N GLU A 788 -26.89 26.83 -38.77
CA GLU A 788 -27.68 28.07 -38.61
C GLU A 788 -27.46 28.78 -37.25
N TRP A 789 -27.02 28.03 -36.24
CA TRP A 789 -26.74 28.55 -34.90
C TRP A 789 -25.37 29.25 -34.75
N SER A 790 -24.51 29.23 -35.79
CA SER A 790 -23.18 29.82 -35.67
C SER A 790 -23.21 31.35 -35.79
N GLN A 791 -22.48 32.03 -34.92
CA GLN A 791 -22.34 33.50 -34.96
C GLN A 791 -21.49 34.01 -36.13
N TRP A 792 -20.74 33.12 -36.78
CA TRP A 792 -19.81 33.45 -37.86
C TRP A 792 -20.37 32.97 -39.19
N HIS A 793 -20.88 33.91 -39.99
CA HIS A 793 -21.32 33.65 -41.36
C HIS A 793 -20.23 34.08 -42.35
N ASN A 794 -20.04 33.32 -43.45
CA ASN A 794 -19.06 33.59 -44.51
C ASN A 794 -17.58 33.54 -44.10
N VAL A 795 -17.19 32.57 -43.26
CA VAL A 795 -15.76 32.30 -42.99
C VAL A 795 -15.15 31.55 -44.19
N THR A 796 -14.14 32.13 -44.84
CA THR A 796 -13.46 31.52 -46.01
C THR A 796 -12.25 30.68 -45.64
N LYS A 797 -11.63 30.92 -44.48
CA LYS A 797 -10.48 30.16 -43.97
C LYS A 797 -10.55 30.03 -42.45
N CYS A 798 -10.22 28.85 -41.94
CA CYS A 798 -9.97 28.63 -40.51
C CYS A 798 -8.64 27.90 -40.32
N TRP A 799 -8.07 28.02 -39.12
CA TRP A 799 -6.79 27.42 -38.80
C TRP A 799 -6.94 26.26 -37.83
N PHE A 800 -6.12 25.23 -38.00
CA PHE A 800 -6.01 24.11 -37.07
C PHE A 800 -4.54 23.71 -36.90
N ILE A 801 -4.26 22.99 -35.82
CA ILE A 801 -2.91 22.57 -35.50
C ILE A 801 -2.66 21.21 -36.14
N ASP A 802 -1.87 21.23 -37.20
CA ASP A 802 -1.24 20.07 -37.80
C ASP A 802 -0.18 20.57 -38.79
N TYR A 803 0.74 19.70 -39.19
CA TYR A 803 1.77 20.02 -40.18
C TYR A 803 1.32 19.60 -41.58
N ARG A 804 0.20 20.16 -42.07
CA ARG A 804 -0.40 19.84 -43.37
C ARG A 804 -0.22 20.94 -44.41
N LYS A 805 -0.21 20.53 -45.67
CA LYS A 805 -0.18 21.45 -46.81
C LYS A 805 -1.52 22.19 -46.94
N PRO A 806 -1.52 23.49 -47.28
CA PRO A 806 -2.74 24.23 -47.53
C PRO A 806 -3.38 23.79 -48.87
N PRO A 807 -4.69 24.00 -49.04
CA PRO A 807 -5.37 23.73 -50.30
C PRO A 807 -4.95 24.76 -51.35
N CYS A 808 -4.93 24.34 -52.62
CA CYS A 808 -4.49 25.18 -53.74
C CYS A 808 -5.45 26.35 -54.02
N SER A 809 -6.71 26.24 -53.60
CA SER A 809 -7.72 27.31 -53.64
C SER A 809 -7.29 28.56 -52.84
N LEU A 810 -6.67 28.37 -51.67
CA LEU A 810 -6.34 29.43 -50.72
C LEU A 810 -4.87 29.88 -50.82
N SER A 811 -3.98 29.04 -51.34
CA SER A 811 -2.56 29.36 -51.53
C SER A 811 -2.04 28.84 -52.87
N PRO A 812 -2.07 29.64 -53.95
CA PRO A 812 -1.67 29.20 -55.30
C PRO A 812 -0.15 29.09 -55.49
N ARG A 813 0.64 28.93 -54.41
CA ARG A 813 2.10 28.76 -54.47
C ARG A 813 2.50 27.30 -54.70
N ILE A 814 3.72 27.10 -55.20
CA ILE A 814 4.37 25.78 -55.32
C ILE A 814 4.39 25.11 -53.92
N GLY A 815 3.69 23.98 -53.77
CA GLY A 815 3.60 23.22 -52.52
C GLY A 815 2.21 23.06 -51.89
N CYS A 816 1.13 23.47 -52.57
CA CYS A 816 -0.25 23.21 -52.16
C CYS A 816 -0.72 21.78 -52.52
N ASP A 817 -1.68 21.25 -51.76
CA ASP A 817 -2.26 19.91 -51.98
C ASP A 817 -3.72 19.88 -51.48
N ASP A 818 -4.68 19.71 -52.39
CA ASP A 818 -6.11 19.68 -52.07
C ASP A 818 -6.51 18.43 -51.28
N ALA A 819 -5.68 17.37 -51.27
CA ALA A 819 -5.88 16.19 -50.43
C ALA A 819 -5.37 16.38 -48.98
N TYR A 820 -4.88 17.57 -48.63
CA TYR A 820 -4.31 17.90 -47.33
C TYR A 820 -3.19 16.93 -46.89
N GLY A 821 -2.24 16.65 -47.80
CA GLY A 821 -1.06 15.86 -47.51
C GLY A 821 -0.19 16.45 -46.39
N VAL A 822 0.57 15.59 -45.72
CA VAL A 822 1.52 16.01 -44.68
C VAL A 822 2.71 16.77 -45.29
N THR A 823 3.25 17.73 -44.56
CA THR A 823 4.45 18.50 -44.95
C THR A 823 5.74 17.76 -44.58
N ASP A 824 6.86 18.14 -45.19
CA ASP A 824 8.18 17.59 -44.84
C ASP A 824 8.57 17.91 -43.38
N LEU A 825 8.03 18.99 -42.81
CA LEU A 825 8.20 19.35 -41.40
C LEU A 825 7.59 18.29 -40.48
N TRP A 826 6.45 17.70 -40.85
CA TRP A 826 5.82 16.62 -40.09
C TRP A 826 6.75 15.42 -39.95
N TRP A 827 7.31 14.94 -41.07
CA TRP A 827 8.25 13.81 -41.09
C TRP A 827 9.53 14.10 -40.30
N THR A 828 10.05 15.32 -40.44
CA THR A 828 11.23 15.76 -39.69
C THR A 828 10.96 15.72 -38.19
N VAL A 829 9.86 16.33 -37.73
CA VAL A 829 9.48 16.33 -36.31
C VAL A 829 9.25 14.90 -35.81
N LEU A 830 8.56 14.04 -36.58
CA LEU A 830 8.36 12.64 -36.21
C LEU A 830 9.68 11.87 -36.07
N ALA A 831 10.62 12.06 -37.00
CA ALA A 831 11.94 11.43 -36.94
C ALA A 831 12.72 11.85 -35.69
N PHE A 832 12.72 13.15 -35.36
CA PHE A 832 13.36 13.64 -34.13
C PHE A 832 12.65 13.14 -32.86
N ARG A 833 11.32 13.02 -32.85
CA ARG A 833 10.56 12.44 -31.74
C ARG A 833 10.98 10.98 -31.47
N LEU A 834 10.97 10.14 -32.51
CA LEU A 834 11.36 8.73 -32.39
C LEU A 834 12.84 8.58 -32.03
N GLY A 835 13.72 9.35 -32.67
CA GLY A 835 15.15 9.38 -32.36
C GLY A 835 15.42 9.77 -30.91
N PHE A 836 14.72 10.80 -30.40
CA PHE A 836 14.83 11.21 -29.00
C PHE A 836 14.43 10.09 -28.03
N VAL A 837 13.30 9.40 -28.27
CA VAL A 837 12.84 8.30 -27.40
C VAL A 837 13.89 7.20 -27.32
N VAL A 838 14.45 6.80 -28.46
CA VAL A 838 15.50 5.76 -28.53
C VAL A 838 16.73 6.22 -27.76
N VAL A 839 17.26 7.42 -28.03
CA VAL A 839 18.46 7.93 -27.36
C VAL A 839 18.24 8.06 -25.86
N PHE A 840 17.14 8.69 -25.44
CA PHE A 840 16.81 8.89 -24.03
C PHE A 840 16.73 7.57 -23.28
N ALA A 841 15.97 6.59 -23.81
CA ALA A 841 15.80 5.31 -23.15
C ALA A 841 17.12 4.56 -23.01
N HIS A 842 17.91 4.45 -24.08
CA HIS A 842 19.19 3.71 -24.05
C HIS A 842 20.20 4.37 -23.10
N VAL A 843 20.32 5.70 -23.12
CA VAL A 843 21.23 6.42 -22.21
C VAL A 843 20.85 6.15 -20.75
N VAL A 844 19.57 6.27 -20.39
CA VAL A 844 19.13 6.04 -19.01
C VAL A 844 19.28 4.56 -18.62
N PHE A 845 19.02 3.61 -19.52
CA PHE A 845 19.23 2.18 -19.24
C PHE A 845 20.71 1.82 -19.09
N ILE A 846 21.61 2.43 -19.86
CA ILE A 846 23.06 2.25 -19.69
C ILE A 846 23.50 2.81 -18.33
N ILE A 847 23.05 4.00 -17.96
CA ILE A 847 23.32 4.59 -16.64
C ILE A 847 22.78 3.67 -15.53
N LYS A 848 21.58 3.11 -15.69
CA LYS A 848 21.01 2.13 -14.75
C LYS A 848 21.92 0.92 -14.60
N ALA A 849 22.35 0.30 -15.71
CA ALA A 849 23.21 -0.87 -15.69
C ALA A 849 24.55 -0.54 -15.01
N PHE A 850 25.10 0.64 -15.26
CA PHE A 850 26.32 1.13 -14.60
C PHE A 850 26.14 1.33 -13.09
N ILE A 851 25.02 1.92 -12.66
CA ILE A 851 24.69 2.09 -11.22
C ILE A 851 24.55 0.74 -10.53
N SER A 852 23.81 -0.19 -11.14
CA SER A 852 23.63 -1.56 -10.62
C SER A 852 24.96 -2.33 -10.55
N TYR A 853 25.91 -2.05 -11.44
CA TYR A 853 27.25 -2.61 -11.39
C TYR A 853 28.10 -2.01 -10.25
N ILE A 854 28.00 -0.70 -10.01
CA ILE A 854 28.80 0.01 -8.98
C ILE A 854 28.30 -0.28 -7.56
N ILE A 855 26.99 -0.31 -7.36
CA ILE A 855 26.39 -0.42 -6.03
C ILE A 855 26.08 -1.91 -5.76
N PRO A 856 26.89 -2.62 -4.95
CA PRO A 856 26.57 -4.00 -4.60
C PRO A 856 25.32 -4.06 -3.71
N ASP A 857 24.50 -5.08 -3.93
CA ASP A 857 23.27 -5.34 -3.15
C ASP A 857 23.53 -5.50 -1.64
N VAL A 858 24.69 -6.08 -1.27
CA VAL A 858 25.11 -6.25 0.13
C VAL A 858 26.37 -5.41 0.38
N PRO A 859 26.39 -4.54 1.41
CA PRO A 859 27.60 -3.82 1.79
C PRO A 859 28.76 -4.78 2.13
N SER A 860 29.95 -4.51 1.61
CA SER A 860 31.14 -5.36 1.82
C SER A 860 31.47 -5.59 3.30
N ARG A 861 31.19 -4.61 4.16
CA ARG A 861 31.36 -4.76 5.62
C ARG A 861 30.50 -5.88 6.20
N ILE A 862 29.23 -5.93 5.81
CA ILE A 862 28.27 -6.92 6.30
C ILE A 862 28.64 -8.28 5.74
N PHE A 863 29.00 -8.34 4.45
CA PHE A 863 29.50 -9.55 3.83
C PHE A 863 30.69 -10.16 4.61
N ILE A 864 31.68 -9.34 4.97
CA ILE A 864 32.83 -9.78 5.80
C ILE A 864 32.38 -10.23 7.20
N GLN A 865 31.41 -9.53 7.81
CA GLN A 865 30.90 -9.90 9.13
C GLN A 865 30.13 -11.23 9.11
N LEU A 866 29.27 -11.46 8.12
CA LEU A 866 28.58 -12.72 7.91
C LEU A 866 29.58 -13.86 7.67
N GLN A 867 30.60 -13.63 6.85
CA GLN A 867 31.64 -14.62 6.61
C GLN A 867 32.41 -14.97 7.89
N ARG A 868 32.68 -13.98 8.76
CA ARG A 868 33.27 -14.21 10.08
C ARG A 868 32.34 -15.01 11.00
N GLN A 869 31.05 -14.66 11.06
CA GLN A 869 30.06 -15.40 11.87
C GLN A 869 30.02 -16.87 11.43
N ARG A 870 29.93 -17.13 10.12
CA ARG A 870 29.96 -18.49 9.58
C ARG A 870 31.25 -19.22 9.92
N SER A 871 32.40 -18.57 9.76
CA SER A 871 33.70 -19.18 10.09
C SER A 871 33.78 -19.53 11.58
N SER A 872 33.34 -18.64 12.48
CA SER A 872 33.29 -18.91 13.91
C SER A 872 32.31 -20.03 14.27
N SER A 873 31.16 -20.13 13.59
CA SER A 873 30.24 -21.26 13.75
C SER A 873 30.86 -22.59 13.28
N PHE A 874 31.61 -22.58 12.18
CA PHE A 874 32.35 -23.76 11.70
C PHE A 874 33.48 -24.16 12.66
N ASP A 875 34.23 -23.19 13.19
CA ASP A 875 35.27 -23.46 14.20
C ASP A 875 34.65 -24.09 15.46
N PHE A 876 33.51 -23.58 15.93
CA PHE A 876 32.76 -24.14 17.06
C PHE A 876 32.30 -25.59 16.80
N MET A 877 31.74 -25.87 15.60
CA MET A 877 31.39 -27.23 15.19
C MET A 877 32.60 -28.15 15.08
N SER A 878 33.77 -27.62 14.70
CA SER A 878 35.02 -28.40 14.59
C SER A 878 35.66 -28.68 15.96
N THR A 879 35.51 -27.78 16.93
CA THR A 879 35.97 -27.97 18.31
C THR A 879 35.00 -28.80 19.15
N GLY A 880 33.75 -28.95 18.69
CA GLY A 880 32.74 -29.82 19.29
C GLY A 880 32.85 -31.28 18.86
N THR A 881 34.01 -31.90 19.06
CA THR A 881 34.16 -33.37 19.18
C THR A 881 35.49 -33.69 19.87
N TYR A 882 35.48 -33.91 21.18
CA TYR A 882 35.52 -35.24 21.82
C TYR A 882 35.20 -35.12 23.32
#